data_AF-A0AA88SRZ2-F1
#
_entry.id   AF-A0AA88SRZ2-F1
#
_cell.length_a   1.000
_cell.length_b   1.000
_cell.length_c   1.000
_cell.angle_alpha   90.00
_cell.angle_beta   90.00
_cell.angle_gamma   90.00
#
_symmetry.space_group_name_H-M   'P 1'
#
loop_
_entity.id
_entity.type
_entity.pdbx_description
1 polymer ?
#
loop_
_entity_poly.entity_id
_entity_poly.type
_entity_poly.pdbx_seq_one_letter_code
_entity_poly.pdbx_strand_id
1 'polypeptide(L)'
;MEEVDRILIHSLRQAGIDIDEDVQSVKQFSSELIVQAVVRCLRVIDPAMGNGLSPMLPPGMSARFRVGMSLAQACQDLGYKGEIGYQTFLYSNEPEIRSLLMFLVEKLPRERAEVSDQPAGKSALLQKAIAAQIKAQLALPWLPPSCRLPMHCKTQSPGPCHSFHAQPLSLPYSLKVPAKKQSKEVKEYWREYLLPVTSQPSRAASVPASLLENHVSELSAAQEWENEWNSQGLLSRLTPEDYRSRKRMRLQKRIEEQLRVAALPRPDTHNATRSTSDLSELLNSFAGATTGGNVLTKGTRFTHSEKFTFTQEPEKAAQQMAAAASALPSSHQSEEDLKAQQEAELSVLQQLLQQLSVQMEEVGGDIRQLTVSIHQVSDELKQKEVRNLEKENTIRVKKQAINLLPDAENNLIKLQSLVEASSKRVVHLASQWEKHRAPLIDEHRRLKELCSNREMESSRKLSDIKDLHDKIRQSAEEAKKKESLHKQLITEYETLPKDVSRSAYTMRILEIVGNIKKQKEEITKILSDTKDLQKEINGLTGKLDRTFAVTDELVFKDAKKDESVRKSYKYLAALHENCTQLIQTIEDTGSIMREIRDLEEQIETENGKKTVSNLEKILDDYKAIRQENSALAAKIREG
;
A
#
# COMPACT_ATOMS: atom_id res chain seq x y z
N MET A 1 24.69 -45.88 12.27
CA MET A 1 23.70 -46.52 11.36
C MET A 1 22.36 -46.73 12.03
N GLU A 2 22.30 -47.26 13.25
CA GLU A 2 21.04 -47.52 13.97
C GLU A 2 20.19 -46.27 14.26
N GLU A 3 20.81 -45.10 14.43
CA GLU A 3 20.08 -43.85 14.67
C GLU A 3 19.36 -43.34 13.41
N VAL A 4 19.97 -43.52 12.23
CA VAL A 4 19.37 -43.19 10.93
C VAL A 4 18.19 -44.13 10.65
N ASP A 5 18.35 -45.42 10.94
CA ASP A 5 17.28 -46.41 10.79
C ASP A 5 16.09 -46.08 11.71
N ARG A 6 16.34 -45.66 12.96
CA ARG A 6 15.28 -45.22 13.89
C ARG A 6 14.53 -43.98 13.38
N ILE A 7 15.24 -42.98 12.85
CA ILE A 7 14.63 -41.77 12.27
C ILE A 7 13.80 -42.12 11.03
N LEU A 8 14.29 -43.02 10.18
CA LEU A 8 13.57 -43.49 9.00
C LEU A 8 12.29 -44.25 9.38
N ILE A 9 12.39 -45.20 10.32
CA ILE A 9 11.23 -45.98 10.79
C ILE A 9 10.18 -45.04 11.40
N HIS A 10 10.60 -44.07 12.21
CA HIS A 10 9.71 -43.07 12.79
C HIS A 10 9.02 -42.22 11.71
N SER A 11 9.75 -41.78 10.69
CA SER A 11 9.21 -41.00 9.57
C SER A 11 8.24 -41.81 8.71
N LEU A 12 8.50 -43.11 8.52
CA LEU A 12 7.62 -44.02 7.80
C LEU A 12 6.33 -44.33 8.59
N ARG A 13 6.40 -44.45 9.93
CA ARG A 13 5.20 -44.54 10.78
C ARG A 13 4.35 -43.28 10.68
N GLN A 14 4.96 -42.09 10.71
CA GLN A 14 4.26 -40.82 10.50
C GLN A 14 3.62 -40.70 9.11
N ALA A 15 4.25 -41.25 8.07
CA ALA A 15 3.67 -41.36 6.73
C ALA A 15 2.52 -42.39 6.63
N GLY A 16 2.09 -42.96 7.76
CA GLY A 16 0.95 -43.87 7.87
C GLY A 16 1.26 -45.31 7.45
N ILE A 17 2.52 -45.77 7.53
CA ILE A 17 2.88 -47.17 7.29
C ILE A 17 2.77 -47.95 8.62
N ASP A 18 2.06 -49.07 8.57
CA ASP A 18 1.86 -49.96 9.73
C ASP A 18 3.11 -50.81 9.93
N ILE A 19 4.04 -50.31 10.74
CA ILE A 19 5.30 -50.98 11.10
C ILE A 19 5.24 -51.31 12.58
N ASP A 20 5.37 -52.59 12.91
CA ASP A 20 5.34 -53.11 14.28
C ASP A 20 6.30 -52.36 15.22
N GLU A 21 5.89 -52.17 16.47
CA GLU A 21 6.58 -51.39 17.50
C GLU A 21 8.00 -51.94 17.77
N ASP A 22 8.17 -53.26 17.59
CA ASP A 22 9.40 -54.02 17.86
C ASP A 22 10.48 -53.93 16.77
N VAL A 23 10.17 -53.34 15.60
CA VAL A 23 11.12 -53.21 14.49
C VAL A 23 12.03 -51.99 14.69
N GLN A 24 13.31 -52.24 14.96
CA GLN A 24 14.31 -51.20 15.29
C GLN A 24 15.36 -50.95 14.20
N SER A 25 15.43 -51.78 13.16
CA SER A 25 16.37 -51.61 12.05
C SER A 25 15.77 -52.03 10.71
N VAL A 26 16.26 -51.40 9.63
CA VAL A 26 15.90 -51.72 8.23
C VAL A 26 16.22 -53.18 7.88
N LYS A 27 17.10 -53.86 8.62
CA LYS A 27 17.41 -55.29 8.47
C LYS A 27 16.20 -56.22 8.71
N GLN A 28 15.26 -55.78 9.53
CA GLN A 28 14.09 -56.56 9.93
C GLN A 28 12.91 -56.36 8.95
N PHE A 29 13.09 -55.58 7.88
CA PHE A 29 12.04 -55.31 6.90
C PHE A 29 11.88 -56.50 5.96
N SER A 30 10.68 -57.08 5.90
CA SER A 30 10.33 -58.05 4.87
C SER A 30 10.16 -57.38 3.51
N SER A 31 10.31 -58.14 2.43
CA SER A 31 10.06 -57.62 1.06
C SER A 31 8.64 -57.04 0.89
N GLU A 32 7.67 -57.57 1.64
CA GLU A 32 6.29 -57.05 1.69
C GLU A 32 6.21 -55.68 2.37
N LEU A 33 6.90 -55.52 3.50
CA LEU A 33 6.96 -54.23 4.20
C LEU A 33 7.67 -53.16 3.36
N ILE A 34 8.73 -53.53 2.62
CA ILE A 34 9.48 -52.62 1.74
C ILE A 34 8.60 -52.13 0.59
N VAL A 35 7.92 -53.05 -0.11
CA VAL A 35 7.02 -52.69 -1.21
C VAL A 35 5.87 -51.82 -0.71
N GLN A 36 5.28 -52.16 0.44
CA GLN A 36 4.22 -51.39 1.06
C GLN A 36 4.69 -49.98 1.46
N ALA A 37 5.88 -49.85 2.05
CA ALA A 37 6.45 -48.57 2.44
C ALA A 37 6.72 -47.68 1.22
N VAL A 38 7.33 -48.22 0.17
CA VAL A 38 7.64 -47.47 -1.06
C VAL A 38 6.36 -47.03 -1.77
N VAL A 39 5.37 -47.91 -1.94
CA VAL A 39 4.08 -47.55 -2.58
C VAL A 39 3.36 -46.46 -1.79
N ARG A 40 3.36 -46.53 -0.45
CA ARG A 40 2.72 -45.50 0.38
C ARG A 40 3.46 -44.17 0.27
N CYS A 41 4.80 -44.16 0.32
CA CYS A 41 5.57 -42.94 0.09
C CYS A 41 5.28 -42.34 -1.30
N LEU A 42 5.25 -43.16 -2.35
CA LEU A 42 4.95 -42.71 -3.70
C LEU A 42 3.57 -42.08 -3.83
N ARG A 43 2.53 -42.64 -3.18
CA ARG A 43 1.17 -42.06 -3.17
C ARG A 43 1.10 -40.69 -2.51
N VAL A 44 1.90 -40.48 -1.47
CA VAL A 44 1.95 -39.22 -0.74
C VAL A 44 2.72 -38.15 -1.51
N ILE A 45 3.79 -38.54 -2.22
CA ILE A 45 4.64 -37.61 -3.00
C ILE A 45 3.96 -37.23 -4.32
N ASP A 46 3.46 -38.22 -5.07
CA ASP A 46 2.71 -38.01 -6.31
C ASP A 46 1.50 -38.97 -6.40
N PRO A 47 0.29 -38.47 -6.12
CA PRO A 47 -0.93 -39.26 -6.19
C PRO A 47 -1.22 -39.86 -7.57
N ALA A 48 -0.75 -39.26 -8.65
CA ALA A 48 -0.99 -39.75 -10.01
C ALA A 48 -0.17 -41.02 -10.31
N MET A 49 1.08 -41.07 -9.84
CA MET A 49 1.96 -42.23 -10.00
C MET A 49 1.68 -43.33 -8.96
N GLY A 50 1.40 -42.96 -7.71
CA GLY A 50 1.23 -43.92 -6.62
C GLY A 50 -0.12 -44.67 -6.60
N ASN A 51 -1.20 -44.09 -7.13
CA ASN A 51 -2.52 -44.72 -7.11
C ASN A 51 -2.65 -45.92 -8.09
N GLY A 52 -1.79 -46.00 -9.11
CA GLY A 52 -1.74 -47.13 -10.04
C GLY A 52 -0.96 -48.35 -9.52
N LEU A 53 -0.31 -48.26 -8.37
CA LEU A 53 0.57 -49.31 -7.83
C LEU A 53 -0.09 -50.02 -6.63
N SER A 54 -0.04 -51.36 -6.65
CA SER A 54 -0.55 -52.20 -5.55
C SER A 54 0.46 -52.25 -4.39
N PRO A 55 0.02 -52.02 -3.13
CA PRO A 55 0.87 -52.13 -1.96
C PRO A 55 1.11 -53.59 -1.53
N MET A 56 0.44 -54.56 -2.17
CA MET A 56 0.57 -55.99 -1.86
C MET A 56 1.30 -56.72 -2.98
N LEU A 57 2.25 -57.60 -2.59
CA LEU A 57 2.97 -58.47 -3.50
C LEU A 57 2.08 -59.65 -3.95
N PRO A 58 1.91 -59.90 -5.26
CA PRO A 58 1.16 -61.05 -5.77
C PRO A 58 1.83 -62.39 -5.41
N PRO A 59 1.09 -63.53 -5.35
CA PRO A 59 1.68 -64.83 -5.04
C PRO A 59 2.58 -65.41 -6.14
N GLY A 60 2.43 -64.99 -7.40
CA GLY A 60 3.21 -65.48 -8.54
C GLY A 60 4.48 -64.66 -8.84
N MET A 61 5.61 -65.33 -9.04
CA MET A 61 6.93 -64.70 -9.27
C MET A 61 6.97 -63.77 -10.50
N SER A 62 6.30 -64.11 -11.59
CA SER A 62 6.22 -63.25 -12.78
C SER A 62 5.46 -61.95 -12.53
N ALA A 63 4.44 -61.97 -11.66
CA ALA A 63 3.70 -60.79 -11.26
C ALA A 63 4.49 -59.93 -10.27
N ARG A 64 5.26 -60.56 -9.35
CA ARG A 64 6.20 -59.87 -8.46
C ARG A 64 7.29 -59.12 -9.24
N PHE A 65 7.83 -59.72 -10.29
CA PHE A 65 8.81 -59.07 -11.17
C PHE A 65 8.23 -57.80 -11.82
N ARG A 66 7.00 -57.86 -12.36
CA ARG A 66 6.35 -56.69 -12.96
C ARG A 66 6.14 -55.56 -11.96
N VAL A 67 5.65 -55.88 -10.75
CA VAL A 67 5.47 -54.90 -9.68
C VAL A 67 6.80 -54.26 -9.27
N GLY A 68 7.85 -55.07 -9.07
CA GLY A 68 9.18 -54.56 -8.75
C GLY A 68 9.77 -53.67 -9.84
N MET A 69 9.53 -53.97 -11.12
CA MET A 69 9.97 -53.15 -12.24
C MET A 69 9.19 -51.83 -12.33
N SER A 70 7.87 -51.86 -12.13
CA SER A 70 7.04 -50.64 -12.11
C SER A 70 7.41 -49.72 -10.95
N LEU A 71 7.77 -50.27 -9.79
CA LEU A 71 8.26 -49.48 -8.65
C LEU A 71 9.63 -48.86 -8.92
N ALA A 72 10.54 -49.61 -9.54
CA ALA A 72 11.84 -49.09 -9.94
C ALA A 72 11.70 -47.91 -10.91
N GLN A 73 10.84 -48.05 -11.92
CA GLN A 73 10.57 -46.98 -12.89
C GLN A 73 9.97 -45.74 -12.22
N ALA A 74 8.97 -45.91 -11.34
CA ALA A 74 8.36 -44.79 -10.63
C ALA A 74 9.39 -44.03 -9.76
N CYS A 75 10.30 -44.74 -9.08
CA CYS A 75 11.38 -44.12 -8.30
C CYS A 75 12.42 -43.41 -9.19
N GLN A 76 12.71 -43.92 -10.39
CA GLN A 76 13.59 -43.28 -11.36
C GLN A 76 12.95 -42.02 -11.97
N ASP A 77 11.66 -42.06 -12.29
CA ASP A 77 10.89 -40.91 -12.81
C ASP A 77 10.81 -39.78 -11.77
N LEU A 78 10.80 -40.13 -10.48
CA LEU A 78 10.95 -39.19 -9.34
C LEU A 78 12.35 -38.58 -9.21
N GLY A 79 13.32 -39.03 -10.00
CA GLY A 79 14.68 -38.51 -10.03
C GLY A 79 15.67 -39.20 -9.10
N TYR A 80 15.41 -40.45 -8.69
CA TYR A 80 16.42 -41.24 -7.98
C TYR A 80 17.60 -41.57 -8.89
N LYS A 81 18.83 -41.36 -8.40
CA LYS A 81 20.06 -41.46 -9.21
C LYS A 81 20.82 -42.80 -9.10
N GLY A 82 20.40 -43.70 -8.21
CA GLY A 82 21.03 -45.01 -8.05
C GLY A 82 20.41 -46.07 -8.96
N GLU A 83 21.15 -47.16 -9.23
CA GLU A 83 20.64 -48.31 -9.97
C GLU A 83 19.56 -49.02 -9.14
N ILE A 84 18.30 -48.96 -9.59
CA ILE A 84 17.18 -49.67 -8.98
C ILE A 84 16.59 -50.64 -9.99
N GLY A 85 16.35 -51.88 -9.57
CA GLY A 85 15.59 -52.87 -10.33
C GLY A 85 14.63 -53.67 -9.46
N TYR A 86 13.97 -54.67 -10.05
CA TYR A 86 13.08 -55.57 -9.30
C TYR A 86 13.81 -56.33 -8.17
N GLN A 87 15.13 -56.54 -8.31
CA GLN A 87 15.97 -57.21 -7.33
C GLN A 87 16.08 -56.42 -6.03
N THR A 88 16.11 -55.09 -6.10
CA THR A 88 16.20 -54.21 -4.93
C THR A 88 15.01 -54.42 -3.98
N PHE A 89 13.81 -54.70 -4.51
CA PHE A 89 12.60 -54.92 -3.71
C PHE A 89 12.37 -56.38 -3.31
N LEU A 90 12.82 -57.35 -4.11
CA LEU A 90 12.56 -58.78 -3.90
C LEU A 90 13.71 -59.52 -3.21
N TYR A 91 14.93 -59.02 -3.35
CA TYR A 91 16.18 -59.60 -2.83
C TYR A 91 17.02 -58.51 -2.15
N SER A 92 16.35 -57.76 -1.28
CA SER A 92 16.80 -56.47 -0.75
C SER A 92 18.19 -56.51 -0.10
N ASN A 93 19.03 -55.57 -0.52
CA ASN A 93 20.32 -55.26 0.08
C ASN A 93 20.17 -54.05 1.03
N GLU A 94 20.68 -54.15 2.25
CA GLU A 94 20.50 -53.14 3.30
C GLU A 94 20.93 -51.70 2.92
N PRO A 95 22.10 -51.44 2.30
CA PRO A 95 22.51 -50.08 1.94
C PRO A 95 21.66 -49.49 0.80
N GLU A 96 21.19 -50.33 -0.13
CA GLU A 96 20.38 -49.89 -1.27
C GLU A 96 18.97 -49.49 -0.83
N ILE A 97 18.32 -50.32 -0.01
CA ILE A 97 16.99 -50.00 0.53
C ILE A 97 17.03 -48.81 1.48
N ARG A 98 18.08 -48.68 2.30
CA ARG A 98 18.24 -47.51 3.17
C ARG A 98 18.39 -46.22 2.37
N SER A 99 19.20 -46.23 1.31
CA SER A 99 19.39 -45.07 0.44
C SER A 99 18.10 -44.69 -0.30
N LEU A 100 17.35 -45.70 -0.75
CA LEU A 100 16.05 -45.51 -1.38
C LEU A 100 15.00 -44.92 -0.42
N LEU A 101 14.89 -45.45 0.80
CA LEU A 101 13.96 -44.95 1.81
C LEU A 101 14.35 -43.55 2.30
N MET A 102 15.64 -43.25 2.45
CA MET A 102 16.10 -41.88 2.74
C MET A 102 15.66 -40.91 1.66
N PHE A 103 15.88 -41.24 0.38
CA PHE A 103 15.45 -40.41 -0.73
C PHE A 103 13.94 -40.17 -0.72
N LEU A 104 13.13 -41.22 -0.53
CA LEU A 104 11.69 -41.10 -0.50
C LEU A 104 11.21 -40.27 0.70
N VAL A 105 11.79 -40.48 1.89
CA VAL A 105 11.46 -39.71 3.10
C VAL A 105 11.86 -38.24 2.97
N GLU A 106 12.97 -37.92 2.30
CA GLU A 106 13.35 -36.53 2.01
C GLU A 106 12.36 -35.83 1.06
N LYS A 107 11.72 -36.59 0.18
CA LYS A 107 10.74 -36.11 -0.80
C LYS A 107 9.31 -36.11 -0.27
N LEU A 108 9.03 -36.76 0.86
CA LEU A 108 7.74 -36.64 1.52
C LEU A 108 7.48 -35.15 1.85
N PRO A 109 6.23 -34.68 1.70
CA PRO A 109 5.84 -33.38 2.20
C PRO A 109 6.21 -33.32 3.68
N ARG A 110 7.17 -32.48 4.05
CA ARG A 110 7.55 -32.28 5.44
C ARG A 110 6.38 -31.65 6.18
N GLU A 111 5.46 -32.47 6.69
CA GLU A 111 4.65 -32.07 7.83
C GLU A 111 5.63 -31.85 8.96
N ARG A 112 5.84 -30.58 9.31
CA ARG A 112 6.57 -30.21 10.50
C ARG A 112 5.89 -30.96 11.64
N ALA A 113 6.66 -31.83 12.27
CA ALA A 113 6.28 -32.57 13.46
C ALA A 113 5.40 -31.70 14.36
N GLU A 114 4.34 -32.32 14.87
CA GLU A 114 3.44 -31.80 15.88
C GLU A 114 4.25 -31.30 17.09
N VAL A 115 4.72 -30.06 17.02
CA VAL A 115 5.07 -29.26 18.18
C VAL A 115 3.76 -28.62 18.59
N SER A 116 3.07 -29.29 19.52
CA SER A 116 2.18 -28.70 20.52
C SER A 116 1.46 -27.42 20.07
N ASP A 117 0.17 -27.54 19.71
CA ASP A 117 -0.88 -26.52 19.84
C ASP A 117 -0.38 -25.07 20.05
N GLN A 118 0.22 -24.50 19.01
CA GLN A 118 0.13 -23.07 18.81
C GLN A 118 -0.86 -22.87 17.68
N PRO A 119 -2.02 -22.22 17.92
CA PRO A 119 -2.88 -21.84 16.82
C PRO A 119 -2.02 -20.98 15.90
N ALA A 120 -1.81 -21.43 14.66
CA ALA A 120 -1.15 -20.64 13.63
C ALA A 120 -1.67 -19.21 13.77
N GLY A 121 -0.76 -18.28 14.08
CA GLY A 121 -1.17 -16.95 14.54
C GLY A 121 -2.22 -16.39 13.60
N LYS A 122 -3.24 -15.69 14.12
CA LYS A 122 -4.40 -15.24 13.32
C LYS A 122 -4.01 -14.60 11.98
N SER A 123 -2.83 -13.95 11.93
CA SER A 123 -2.19 -13.45 10.71
C SER A 123 -1.86 -14.51 9.66
N ALA A 124 -1.26 -15.65 10.03
CA ALA A 124 -0.92 -16.74 9.10
C ALA A 124 -2.18 -17.45 8.58
N LEU A 125 -3.20 -17.64 9.43
CA LEU A 125 -4.50 -18.16 8.99
C LEU A 125 -5.21 -17.18 8.05
N LEU A 126 -5.16 -15.88 8.36
CA LEU A 126 -5.70 -14.84 7.50
C LEU A 126 -4.94 -14.79 6.16
N GLN A 127 -3.62 -14.85 6.15
CA GLN A 127 -2.82 -14.88 4.93
C GLN A 127 -3.12 -16.12 4.09
N LYS A 128 -3.31 -17.29 4.72
CA LYS A 128 -3.71 -18.51 4.02
C LYS A 128 -5.13 -18.41 3.45
N ALA A 129 -6.06 -17.80 4.19
CA ALA A 129 -7.42 -17.54 3.73
C ALA A 129 -7.46 -16.50 2.59
N ILE A 130 -6.67 -15.42 2.69
CA ILE A 130 -6.50 -14.41 1.65
C ILE A 130 -5.90 -15.05 0.40
N ALA A 131 -4.82 -15.83 0.53
CA ALA A 131 -4.19 -16.51 -0.59
C ALA A 131 -5.14 -17.51 -1.26
N ALA A 132 -5.90 -18.28 -0.48
CA ALA A 132 -6.93 -19.18 -0.99
C ALA A 132 -8.05 -18.42 -1.73
N GLN A 133 -8.50 -17.29 -1.17
CA GLN A 133 -9.54 -16.47 -1.79
C GLN A 133 -9.06 -15.77 -3.06
N ILE A 134 -7.84 -15.24 -3.08
CA ILE A 134 -7.22 -14.66 -4.28
C ILE A 134 -7.07 -15.74 -5.35
N LYS A 135 -6.57 -16.94 -4.99
CA LYS A 135 -6.44 -18.05 -5.93
C LYS A 135 -7.80 -18.48 -6.50
N ALA A 136 -8.83 -18.55 -5.66
CA ALA A 136 -10.20 -18.84 -6.09
C ALA A 136 -10.77 -17.75 -7.02
N GLN A 137 -10.50 -16.48 -6.74
CA GLN A 137 -10.93 -15.36 -7.59
C GLN A 137 -10.20 -15.30 -8.94
N LEU A 138 -8.89 -15.58 -8.95
CA LEU A 138 -8.08 -15.62 -10.17
C LEU A 138 -8.38 -16.84 -11.04
N ALA A 139 -8.87 -17.94 -10.45
CA ALA A 139 -9.30 -19.12 -11.19
C ALA A 139 -10.64 -18.91 -11.92
N LEU A 140 -11.41 -17.88 -11.56
CA LEU A 140 -12.65 -17.56 -12.26
C LEU A 140 -12.35 -16.77 -13.54
N PRO A 141 -12.91 -17.16 -14.70
CA PRO A 141 -12.78 -16.37 -15.92
C PRO A 141 -13.42 -15.00 -15.73
N TRP A 142 -12.73 -13.95 -16.16
CA TRP A 142 -13.33 -12.62 -16.21
C TRP A 142 -14.43 -12.60 -17.27
N LEU A 143 -15.65 -12.20 -16.89
CA LEU A 143 -16.78 -12.12 -17.80
C LEU A 143 -17.24 -10.65 -17.95
N PRO A 144 -17.55 -10.19 -19.17
CA PRO A 144 -18.20 -8.91 -19.39
C PRO A 144 -19.48 -8.80 -18.55
N PRO A 145 -19.86 -7.60 -18.05
CA PRO A 145 -21.04 -7.43 -17.20
C PRO A 145 -22.31 -8.07 -17.76
N SER A 146 -22.51 -8.01 -19.08
CA SER A 146 -23.65 -8.61 -19.79
C SER A 146 -23.68 -10.14 -19.79
N CYS A 147 -22.56 -10.79 -19.49
CA CYS A 147 -22.40 -12.25 -19.49
C CYS A 147 -22.26 -12.84 -18.07
N ARG A 148 -22.37 -12.01 -17.01
CA ARG A 148 -22.17 -12.47 -15.63
C ARG A 148 -23.40 -13.19 -15.10
N LEU A 149 -23.20 -14.44 -14.68
CA LEU A 149 -24.17 -15.17 -13.84
C LEU A 149 -24.19 -14.59 -12.40
N PRO A 150 -25.28 -14.77 -11.63
CA PRO A 150 -25.43 -14.21 -10.28
C PRO A 150 -24.29 -14.52 -9.31
N MET A 151 -23.62 -15.67 -9.45
CA MET A 151 -22.46 -16.05 -8.66
C MET A 151 -21.21 -15.21 -8.95
N HIS A 152 -21.05 -14.74 -10.20
CA HIS A 152 -19.93 -13.88 -10.62
C HIS A 152 -20.14 -12.42 -10.20
N CYS A 153 -21.39 -11.97 -10.00
CA CYS A 153 -21.70 -10.63 -9.52
C CYS A 153 -21.23 -10.40 -8.06
N LYS A 154 -21.06 -11.47 -7.27
CA LYS A 154 -20.57 -11.39 -5.89
C LYS A 154 -19.04 -11.29 -5.80
N THR A 155 -18.32 -11.84 -6.78
CA THR A 155 -16.85 -11.92 -6.78
C THR A 155 -16.20 -10.90 -7.71
N GLN A 156 -16.89 -10.48 -8.77
CA GLN A 156 -16.41 -9.48 -9.73
C GLN A 156 -17.08 -8.13 -9.45
N SER A 157 -16.27 -7.10 -9.24
CA SER A 157 -16.71 -5.74 -8.92
C SER A 157 -17.86 -5.27 -9.84
N PRO A 158 -18.97 -4.76 -9.27
CA PRO A 158 -20.03 -4.07 -10.01
C PRO A 158 -19.68 -2.60 -10.31
N GLY A 159 -18.40 -2.22 -10.22
CA GLY A 159 -17.95 -0.85 -10.48
C GLY A 159 -18.23 -0.39 -11.92
N PRO A 160 -18.23 0.93 -12.16
CA PRO A 160 -18.42 1.48 -13.49
C PRO A 160 -17.35 0.93 -14.45
N CYS A 161 -17.78 0.30 -15.53
CA CYS A 161 -16.89 -0.14 -16.59
C CYS A 161 -16.64 1.05 -17.53
N HIS A 162 -15.40 1.50 -17.59
CA HIS A 162 -14.97 2.50 -18.55
C HIS A 162 -14.37 1.80 -19.78
N SER A 163 -14.63 2.34 -20.97
CA SER A 163 -13.94 1.91 -22.18
C SER A 163 -12.43 2.08 -21.99
N PHE A 164 -11.66 1.06 -22.35
CA PHE A 164 -10.20 1.17 -22.36
C PHE A 164 -9.80 2.28 -23.34
N HIS A 165 -9.27 3.38 -22.80
CA HIS A 165 -8.81 4.52 -23.59
C HIS A 165 -7.55 5.06 -22.94
N ALA A 166 -6.41 4.78 -23.56
CA ALA A 166 -5.11 5.29 -23.17
C ALA A 166 -4.82 6.59 -23.93
N GLN A 167 -4.20 7.54 -23.24
CA GLN A 167 -3.69 8.80 -23.79
C GLN A 167 -2.20 8.91 -23.47
N PRO A 168 -1.37 9.47 -24.37
CA PRO A 168 0.06 9.59 -24.16
C PRO A 168 0.35 10.44 -22.91
N LEU A 169 1.26 9.95 -22.07
CA LEU A 169 1.70 10.62 -20.84
C LEU A 169 3.10 11.20 -21.01
N SER A 170 3.31 12.38 -20.43
CA SER A 170 4.63 13.01 -20.33
C SER A 170 5.18 12.81 -18.92
N LEU A 171 6.20 11.96 -18.80
CA LEU A 171 6.84 11.61 -17.53
C LEU A 171 8.29 12.11 -17.49
N PRO A 172 8.72 12.79 -16.41
CA PRO A 172 10.10 13.24 -16.23
C PRO A 172 11.12 12.10 -16.15
N TYR A 173 10.68 10.96 -15.62
CA TYR A 173 11.46 9.72 -15.49
C TYR A 173 10.80 8.66 -16.38
N SER A 174 11.43 8.37 -17.52
CA SER A 174 11.06 7.25 -18.40
C SER A 174 12.32 6.45 -18.70
N LEU A 175 12.18 5.13 -18.80
CA LEU A 175 13.25 4.22 -19.23
C LEU A 175 13.80 4.57 -20.64
N LYS A 176 13.06 5.36 -21.42
CA LYS A 176 13.42 5.81 -22.77
C LYS A 176 14.56 6.84 -22.79
N VAL A 177 14.85 7.54 -21.69
CA VAL A 177 15.88 8.57 -21.64
C VAL A 177 16.90 8.21 -20.55
N PRO A 178 18.12 7.73 -20.91
CA PRO A 178 19.17 7.55 -19.93
C PRO A 178 19.46 8.91 -19.28
N ALA A 179 19.83 8.90 -17.99
CA ALA A 179 20.09 10.07 -17.15
C ALA A 179 21.29 10.95 -17.58
N LYS A 180 21.54 11.12 -18.88
CA LYS A 180 22.43 12.13 -19.44
C LYS A 180 21.73 13.49 -19.44
N LYS A 181 22.51 14.53 -19.15
CA LYS A 181 22.14 15.94 -18.90
C LYS A 181 20.96 16.41 -19.77
N GLN A 182 19.76 16.37 -19.21
CA GLN A 182 18.60 17.08 -19.78
C GLN A 182 18.90 18.58 -19.77
N SER A 183 18.49 19.26 -20.83
CA SER A 183 18.70 20.69 -20.98
C SER A 183 17.97 21.47 -19.86
N LYS A 184 18.44 22.68 -19.55
CA LYS A 184 17.88 23.48 -18.45
C LYS A 184 16.41 23.81 -18.71
N GLU A 185 16.08 24.07 -19.97
CA GLU A 185 14.75 24.42 -20.46
C GLU A 185 13.74 23.28 -20.26
N VAL A 186 14.17 22.03 -20.46
CA VAL A 186 13.31 20.84 -20.24
C VAL A 186 12.98 20.66 -18.76
N LYS A 187 13.94 20.94 -17.87
CA LYS A 187 13.74 20.86 -16.41
C LYS A 187 12.85 22.00 -15.88
N GLU A 188 12.96 23.18 -16.47
CA GLU A 188 12.11 24.33 -16.18
C GLU A 188 10.67 24.06 -16.65
N TYR A 189 10.49 23.53 -17.86
CA TYR A 189 9.20 23.06 -18.37
C TYR A 189 8.53 22.06 -17.42
N TRP A 190 9.27 21.07 -16.92
CA TRP A 190 8.72 20.09 -15.97
C TRP A 190 8.35 20.65 -14.62
N ARG A 191 8.99 21.73 -14.19
CA ARG A 191 8.71 22.37 -12.90
C ARG A 191 7.51 23.30 -12.98
N GLU A 192 7.41 24.08 -14.07
CA GLU A 192 6.49 25.20 -14.16
C GLU A 192 5.24 24.90 -14.99
N TYR A 193 5.32 24.01 -15.99
CA TYR A 193 4.26 23.82 -16.99
C TYR A 193 3.73 22.39 -17.10
N LEU A 194 4.49 21.38 -16.67
CA LEU A 194 4.04 19.98 -16.74
C LEU A 194 2.96 19.69 -15.69
N LEU A 195 1.78 19.31 -16.16
CA LEU A 195 0.69 18.89 -15.29
C LEU A 195 1.01 17.56 -14.57
N PRO A 196 0.51 17.37 -13.34
CA PRO A 196 0.57 16.08 -12.66
C PRO A 196 -0.08 14.98 -13.53
N VAL A 197 0.46 13.76 -13.45
CA VAL A 197 0.03 12.61 -14.29
C VAL A 197 -1.48 12.33 -14.18
N THR A 198 -2.07 12.58 -13.01
CA THR A 198 -3.51 12.44 -12.77
C THR A 198 -4.37 13.44 -13.54
N SER A 199 -3.77 14.54 -13.99
CA SER A 199 -4.41 15.68 -14.66
C SER A 199 -3.99 15.83 -16.12
N GLN A 200 -3.09 14.98 -16.62
CA GLN A 200 -2.68 14.99 -18.03
C GLN A 200 -3.76 14.40 -18.96
N PRO A 201 -4.46 13.29 -18.62
CA PRO A 201 -5.55 12.79 -19.44
C PRO A 201 -6.81 13.66 -19.34
N SER A 202 -7.52 13.80 -20.45
CA SER A 202 -8.82 14.50 -20.53
C SER A 202 -9.90 13.92 -19.62
N ARG A 203 -9.76 12.66 -19.19
CA ARG A 203 -10.69 11.96 -18.28
C ARG A 203 -9.90 11.23 -17.19
N ALA A 204 -10.29 11.40 -15.93
CA ALA A 204 -9.67 10.71 -14.81
C ALA A 204 -9.73 9.17 -14.93
N ALA A 205 -10.80 8.64 -15.52
CA ALA A 205 -10.95 7.21 -15.78
C ALA A 205 -9.92 6.64 -16.78
N SER A 206 -9.29 7.48 -17.59
CA SER A 206 -8.25 7.08 -18.55
C SER A 206 -6.86 7.01 -17.92
N VAL A 207 -6.65 7.61 -16.74
CA VAL A 207 -5.33 7.64 -16.06
C VAL A 207 -4.74 6.23 -15.88
N PRO A 208 -5.49 5.21 -15.39
CA PRO A 208 -4.94 3.86 -15.24
C PRO A 208 -4.58 3.21 -16.58
N ALA A 209 -5.42 3.37 -17.61
CA ALA A 209 -5.18 2.82 -18.93
C ALA A 209 -3.95 3.46 -19.60
N SER A 210 -3.82 4.79 -19.49
CA SER A 210 -2.66 5.55 -19.99
C SER A 210 -1.36 5.15 -19.30
N LEU A 211 -1.39 4.92 -17.99
CA LEU A 211 -0.23 4.46 -17.22
C LEU A 211 0.20 3.05 -17.61
N LEU A 212 -0.76 2.13 -17.71
CA LEU A 212 -0.50 0.76 -18.14
C LEU A 212 0.07 0.72 -19.56
N GLU A 213 -0.52 1.47 -20.49
CA GLU A 213 -0.03 1.56 -21.88
C GLU A 213 1.39 2.13 -21.93
N ASN A 214 1.68 3.20 -21.18
CA ASN A 214 3.03 3.75 -21.13
C ASN A 214 4.03 2.72 -20.60
N HIS A 215 3.69 2.03 -19.51
CA HIS A 215 4.56 1.02 -18.90
C HIS A 215 4.77 -0.19 -19.82
N VAL A 216 3.71 -0.69 -20.46
CA VAL A 216 3.79 -1.75 -21.47
C VAL A 216 4.69 -1.32 -22.62
N SER A 217 4.53 -0.09 -23.13
CA SER A 217 5.39 0.43 -24.20
C SER A 217 6.88 0.48 -23.82
N GLU A 218 7.19 0.79 -22.55
CA GLU A 218 8.56 0.83 -22.05
C GLU A 218 9.15 -0.58 -21.90
N LEU A 219 8.37 -1.51 -21.34
CA LEU A 219 8.79 -2.91 -21.20
C LEU A 219 8.97 -3.59 -22.56
N SER A 220 8.03 -3.40 -23.48
CA SER A 220 8.13 -3.92 -24.84
C SER A 220 9.35 -3.37 -25.55
N ALA A 221 9.60 -2.06 -25.49
CA ALA A 221 10.78 -1.45 -26.09
C ALA A 221 12.09 -1.95 -25.47
N ALA A 222 12.13 -2.19 -24.16
CA ALA A 222 13.30 -2.75 -23.48
C ALA A 222 13.54 -4.21 -23.90
N GLN A 223 12.50 -5.03 -23.95
CA GLN A 223 12.59 -6.43 -24.38
C GLN A 223 12.98 -6.55 -25.84
N GLU A 224 12.38 -5.75 -26.73
CA GLU A 224 12.75 -5.70 -28.15
C GLU A 224 14.21 -5.29 -28.33
N TRP A 225 14.65 -4.27 -27.58
CA TRP A 225 16.04 -3.85 -27.58
C TRP A 225 16.97 -4.97 -27.09
N GLU A 226 16.62 -5.66 -26.02
CA GLU A 226 17.45 -6.75 -25.47
C GLU A 226 17.52 -7.93 -26.44
N ASN A 227 16.40 -8.30 -27.06
CA ASN A 227 16.35 -9.34 -28.09
C ASN A 227 17.19 -8.95 -29.33
N GLU A 228 17.07 -7.71 -29.80
CA GLU A 228 17.84 -7.21 -30.95
C GLU A 228 19.34 -7.10 -30.61
N TRP A 229 19.66 -6.61 -29.42
CA TRP A 229 21.03 -6.48 -28.96
C TRP A 229 21.70 -7.85 -28.83
N ASN A 230 21.02 -8.81 -28.20
CA ASN A 230 21.54 -10.16 -28.00
C ASN A 230 21.67 -10.95 -29.31
N SER A 231 20.81 -10.69 -30.30
CA SER A 231 20.86 -11.36 -31.60
C SER A 231 21.82 -10.69 -32.60
N GLN A 232 21.62 -9.41 -32.91
CA GLN A 232 22.33 -8.69 -33.97
C GLN A 232 23.35 -7.69 -33.43
N GLY A 233 23.08 -7.11 -32.26
CA GLY A 233 23.95 -6.12 -31.61
C GLY A 233 25.30 -6.69 -31.19
N LEU A 234 25.33 -7.81 -30.48
CA LEU A 234 26.55 -8.48 -30.03
C LEU A 234 27.43 -8.93 -31.21
N LEU A 235 26.80 -9.42 -32.29
CA LEU A 235 27.51 -9.83 -33.52
C LEU A 235 28.10 -8.63 -34.27
N SER A 236 27.59 -7.43 -34.07
CA SER A 236 28.04 -6.21 -34.75
C SER A 236 29.39 -5.68 -34.24
N ARG A 237 29.85 -6.14 -33.06
CA ARG A 237 31.07 -5.68 -32.36
C ARG A 237 31.14 -4.16 -32.12
N LEU A 238 30.00 -3.48 -32.19
CA LEU A 238 29.88 -2.05 -31.89
C LEU A 238 29.54 -1.86 -30.42
N THR A 239 29.76 -0.65 -29.91
CA THR A 239 29.16 -0.28 -28.62
C THR A 239 27.64 -0.15 -28.76
N PRO A 240 26.87 -0.31 -27.68
CA PRO A 240 25.41 -0.08 -27.71
C PRO A 240 25.02 1.28 -28.28
N GLU A 241 25.80 2.32 -27.98
CA GLU A 241 25.57 3.70 -28.45
C GLU A 241 25.84 3.83 -29.96
N ASP A 242 26.95 3.25 -30.45
CA ASP A 242 27.31 3.27 -31.88
C ASP A 242 26.39 2.42 -32.75
N TYR A 243 25.90 1.30 -32.21
CA TYR A 243 24.91 0.47 -32.87
C TYR A 243 23.59 1.23 -33.05
N ARG A 244 23.11 1.89 -31.99
CA ARG A 244 21.90 2.74 -32.04
C ARG A 244 22.07 3.90 -33.03
N SER A 245 23.21 4.58 -33.04
CA SER A 245 23.46 5.70 -33.96
C SER A 245 23.49 5.25 -35.42
N ARG A 246 24.18 4.14 -35.73
CA ARG A 246 24.19 3.55 -37.09
C ARG A 246 22.82 3.07 -37.53
N LYS A 247 22.07 2.39 -36.64
CA LYS A 247 20.70 1.95 -36.94
C LYS A 247 19.79 3.15 -37.24
N ARG A 248 19.87 4.21 -36.43
CA ARG A 248 19.14 5.47 -36.65
C ARG A 248 19.46 6.11 -37.99
N MET A 249 20.74 6.23 -38.34
CA MET A 249 21.15 6.79 -39.64
C MET A 249 20.66 5.95 -40.82
N ARG A 250 20.72 4.61 -40.72
CA ARG A 250 20.19 3.71 -41.77
C ARG A 250 18.68 3.87 -41.93
N LEU A 251 17.94 3.93 -40.83
CA LEU A 251 16.50 4.16 -40.83
C LEU A 251 16.15 5.52 -41.42
N GLN A 252 16.84 6.59 -41.02
CA GLN A 252 16.63 7.93 -41.56
C GLN A 252 16.87 7.98 -43.06
N LYS A 253 17.99 7.41 -43.55
CA LYS A 253 18.25 7.33 -45.00
C LYS A 253 17.19 6.54 -45.74
N ARG A 254 16.70 5.43 -45.16
CA ARG A 254 15.61 4.64 -45.75
C ARG A 254 14.30 5.42 -45.79
N ILE A 255 13.94 6.13 -44.72
CA ILE A 255 12.75 6.97 -44.66
C ILE A 255 12.86 8.10 -45.69
N GLU A 256 14.00 8.79 -45.74
CA GLU A 256 14.24 9.88 -46.68
C GLU A 256 14.13 9.41 -48.14
N GLU A 257 14.70 8.24 -48.45
CA GLU A 257 14.61 7.67 -49.79
C GLU A 257 13.18 7.24 -50.14
N GLN A 258 12.44 6.65 -49.19
CA GLN A 258 11.04 6.28 -49.41
C GLN A 258 10.12 7.50 -49.56
N LEU A 259 10.36 8.57 -48.81
CA LEU A 259 9.64 9.85 -48.97
C LEU A 259 9.99 10.50 -50.32
N ARG A 260 11.24 10.42 -50.75
CA ARG A 260 11.68 10.89 -52.07
C ARG A 260 11.02 10.11 -53.21
N VAL A 261 10.90 8.78 -53.08
CA VAL A 261 10.19 7.91 -54.03
C VAL A 261 8.69 8.19 -54.04
N ALA A 262 8.07 8.42 -52.88
CA ALA A 262 6.65 8.77 -52.78
C ALA A 262 6.32 10.17 -53.31
N ALA A 263 7.30 11.09 -53.33
CA ALA A 263 7.16 12.45 -53.83
C ALA A 263 7.36 12.58 -55.35
N LEU A 264 7.88 11.55 -56.03
CA LEU A 264 8.06 11.55 -57.49
C LEU A 264 6.71 11.26 -58.19
N PRO A 265 6.26 12.10 -59.16
CA PRO A 265 5.08 11.79 -59.95
C PRO A 265 5.36 10.59 -60.87
N ARG A 266 4.51 9.54 -60.79
CA ARG A 266 4.55 8.43 -61.76
C ARG A 266 4.04 8.91 -63.14
N PRO A 267 4.66 8.52 -64.27
CA PRO A 267 4.29 9.06 -65.59
C PRO A 267 2.93 8.58 -66.12
N ASP A 268 2.34 7.53 -65.57
CA ASP A 268 1.17 6.88 -66.18
C ASP A 268 0.00 6.80 -65.22
N THR A 269 -0.75 7.91 -65.06
CA THR A 269 -2.23 7.90 -64.87
C THR A 269 -2.75 9.34 -64.77
N HIS A 270 -3.06 9.93 -65.91
CA HIS A 270 -4.12 10.93 -65.95
C HIS A 270 -5.46 10.22 -65.70
N ASN A 271 -6.19 10.67 -64.67
CA ASN A 271 -7.57 10.29 -64.33
C ASN A 271 -7.82 8.91 -63.69
N ALA A 272 -7.27 8.68 -62.49
CA ALA A 272 -7.89 7.77 -61.53
C ALA A 272 -7.80 8.35 -60.11
N THR A 273 -8.96 8.42 -59.43
CA THR A 273 -9.10 8.75 -58.01
C THR A 273 -8.07 8.00 -57.18
N ARG A 274 -7.35 8.70 -56.29
CA ARG A 274 -6.36 8.14 -55.35
C ARG A 274 -6.96 6.94 -54.61
N SER A 275 -6.66 5.73 -55.07
CA SER A 275 -7.09 4.50 -54.43
C SER A 275 -6.26 4.25 -53.16
N THR A 276 -6.94 3.89 -52.09
CA THR A 276 -6.40 3.61 -50.74
C THR A 276 -5.38 2.45 -50.69
N SER A 277 -5.09 1.81 -51.82
CA SER A 277 -4.08 0.76 -51.96
C SER A 277 -2.63 1.26 -51.79
N ASP A 278 -2.39 2.54 -52.10
CA ASP A 278 -1.04 3.14 -52.12
C ASP A 278 -0.45 3.32 -50.71
N LEU A 279 -1.30 3.63 -49.71
CA LEU A 279 -0.87 3.75 -48.31
C LEU A 279 -0.59 2.39 -47.68
N SER A 280 -1.35 1.35 -48.05
CA SER A 280 -1.11 -0.01 -47.57
C SER A 280 0.18 -0.63 -48.11
N GLU A 281 0.53 -0.38 -49.37
CA GLU A 281 1.83 -0.77 -49.94
C GLU A 281 2.98 -0.04 -49.26
N LEU A 282 2.82 1.27 -49.01
CA LEU A 282 3.81 2.08 -48.30
C LEU A 282 4.04 1.56 -46.87
N LEU A 283 2.97 1.29 -46.11
CA LEU A 283 3.07 0.75 -44.74
C LEU A 283 3.68 -0.66 -44.71
N ASN A 284 3.37 -1.51 -45.69
CA ASN A 284 3.97 -2.84 -45.81
C ASN A 284 5.48 -2.78 -46.14
N SER A 285 5.95 -1.72 -46.80
CA SER A 285 7.38 -1.51 -47.07
C SER A 285 8.20 -1.15 -45.81
N PHE A 286 7.53 -0.65 -44.76
CA PHE A 286 8.13 -0.37 -43.44
C PHE A 286 8.14 -1.60 -42.53
N ALA A 287 7.20 -2.52 -42.71
CA ALA A 287 7.22 -3.82 -42.05
C ALA A 287 8.35 -4.67 -42.67
N GLY A 288 9.42 -4.92 -41.89
CA GLY A 288 10.52 -5.77 -42.33
C GLY A 288 10.01 -7.13 -42.79
N ALA A 289 10.51 -7.61 -43.93
CA ALA A 289 10.15 -8.89 -44.54
C ALA A 289 10.16 -10.02 -43.51
N THR A 290 8.99 -10.57 -43.22
CA THR A 290 8.87 -11.91 -42.63
C THR A 290 9.39 -12.91 -43.65
N THR A 291 10.38 -13.68 -43.23
CA THR A 291 11.01 -14.81 -43.92
C THR A 291 10.03 -15.67 -44.75
N GLY A 292 10.29 -15.80 -46.04
CA GLY A 292 9.61 -16.75 -46.94
C GLY A 292 9.99 -16.51 -48.40
N GLY A 293 10.58 -17.50 -49.06
CA GLY A 293 11.38 -17.33 -50.28
C GLY A 293 10.60 -17.17 -51.60
N ASN A 294 11.23 -16.48 -52.56
CA ASN A 294 11.45 -16.93 -53.94
C ASN A 294 12.26 -15.90 -54.74
N VAL A 295 13.56 -16.16 -54.84
CA VAL A 295 14.32 -16.37 -56.09
C VAL A 295 13.86 -15.60 -57.35
N LEU A 296 14.75 -14.67 -57.75
CA LEU A 296 15.13 -14.26 -59.12
C LEU A 296 14.06 -13.62 -60.02
N THR A 297 14.35 -12.42 -60.57
CA THR A 297 14.90 -12.28 -61.94
C THR A 297 15.20 -10.82 -62.31
N LYS A 298 16.46 -10.58 -62.70
CA LYS A 298 16.97 -9.77 -63.83
C LYS A 298 16.52 -8.29 -64.01
N GLY A 299 17.50 -7.43 -64.32
CA GLY A 299 17.29 -6.40 -65.35
C GLY A 299 18.04 -5.07 -65.18
N THR A 300 19.32 -5.04 -65.53
CA THR A 300 20.15 -3.85 -65.72
C THR A 300 19.76 -3.08 -66.99
N ARG A 301 19.69 -1.73 -66.89
CA ARG A 301 20.32 -0.72 -67.75
C ARG A 301 20.37 -0.98 -69.28
N PHE A 302 19.57 -0.27 -70.08
CA PHE A 302 19.96 0.50 -71.31
C PHE A 302 18.73 1.05 -72.10
N THR A 303 18.95 2.16 -72.83
CA THR A 303 18.08 2.89 -73.82
C THR A 303 17.08 3.93 -73.25
N HIS A 304 17.29 5.27 -73.38
CA HIS A 304 17.30 6.20 -74.55
C HIS A 304 15.88 6.30 -75.17
N SER A 305 15.20 7.44 -75.36
CA SER A 305 15.61 8.71 -75.99
C SER A 305 14.45 9.75 -75.92
N GLU A 306 14.80 11.03 -76.16
CA GLU A 306 13.93 12.15 -76.62
C GLU A 306 13.02 12.81 -75.56
N LYS A 307 13.13 14.11 -75.25
CA LYS A 307 13.01 15.27 -76.17
C LYS A 307 13.67 16.59 -75.66
N PHE A 308 14.38 17.28 -76.57
CA PHE A 308 14.50 18.75 -76.81
C PHE A 308 14.91 19.71 -75.64
N THR A 309 16.15 20.24 -75.55
CA THR A 309 16.87 21.34 -76.27
C THR A 309 16.60 22.79 -75.80
N PHE A 310 17.69 23.49 -75.43
CA PHE A 310 18.04 24.91 -75.65
C PHE A 310 17.23 25.97 -74.83
N THR A 311 17.74 27.03 -74.18
CA THR A 311 19.04 27.74 -74.13
C THR A 311 19.09 28.67 -72.91
N GLN A 312 20.31 29.04 -72.52
CA GLN A 312 20.67 30.09 -71.56
C GLN A 312 20.26 31.51 -72.01
N GLU A 313 20.00 32.39 -71.03
CA GLU A 313 20.52 33.77 -71.06
C GLU A 313 20.66 34.33 -69.62
N PRO A 314 21.87 34.75 -69.19
CA PRO A 314 22.17 35.19 -67.83
C PRO A 314 22.45 36.71 -67.75
N GLU A 315 21.44 37.56 -67.54
CA GLU A 315 21.68 39.01 -67.40
C GLU A 315 20.83 39.75 -66.33
N LYS A 316 20.21 39.05 -65.37
CA LYS A 316 19.40 39.75 -64.33
C LYS A 316 19.72 39.40 -62.87
N ALA A 317 20.83 38.71 -62.60
CA ALA A 317 21.24 38.38 -61.23
C ALA A 317 22.53 39.08 -60.75
N ALA A 318 23.24 39.81 -61.61
CA ALA A 318 24.53 40.42 -61.28
C ALA A 318 24.48 41.91 -60.86
N GLN A 319 23.31 42.57 -60.94
CA GLN A 319 23.19 44.01 -60.60
C GLN A 319 22.52 44.31 -59.25
N GLN A 320 22.07 43.28 -58.51
CA GLN A 320 21.47 43.47 -57.18
C GLN A 320 22.40 43.08 -56.00
N MET A 321 23.61 42.58 -56.28
CA MET A 321 24.62 42.26 -55.24
C MET A 321 25.79 43.26 -55.18
N ALA A 322 25.83 44.28 -56.04
CA ALA A 322 26.92 45.27 -56.08
C ALA A 322 26.60 46.64 -55.43
N ALA A 323 25.36 46.88 -54.97
CA ALA A 323 24.93 48.15 -54.35
C ALA A 323 24.92 48.13 -52.81
N ALA A 324 25.17 46.97 -52.18
CA ALA A 324 25.18 46.83 -50.71
C ALA A 324 26.60 46.82 -50.09
N ALA A 325 27.65 47.00 -50.91
CA ALA A 325 29.05 46.89 -50.49
C ALA A 325 29.83 48.23 -50.45
N SER A 326 29.15 49.39 -50.59
CA SER A 326 29.82 50.70 -50.69
C SER A 326 29.35 51.77 -49.70
N ALA A 327 28.84 51.39 -48.52
CA ALA A 327 28.55 52.33 -47.44
C ALA A 327 29.25 51.91 -46.14
N LEU A 328 30.58 52.09 -46.10
CA LEU A 328 31.31 52.24 -44.85
C LEU A 328 31.52 53.74 -44.62
N PRO A 329 31.21 54.26 -43.42
CA PRO A 329 32.03 55.31 -42.83
C PRO A 329 33.13 54.62 -42.03
N SER A 330 34.38 54.78 -42.46
CA SER A 330 35.52 54.67 -41.57
C SER A 330 35.51 55.88 -40.63
N SER A 331 35.45 55.67 -39.33
CA SER A 331 35.90 56.69 -38.38
C SER A 331 36.36 56.00 -37.11
N HIS A 332 37.61 56.26 -36.74
CA HIS A 332 38.15 55.97 -35.42
C HIS A 332 37.29 56.72 -34.41
N GLN A 333 36.46 55.99 -33.67
CA GLN A 333 35.74 56.51 -32.53
C GLN A 333 36.08 55.64 -31.32
N SER A 334 36.52 56.30 -30.24
CA SER A 334 36.75 55.69 -28.94
C SER A 334 35.51 54.90 -28.49
N GLU A 335 35.65 53.84 -27.69
CA GLU A 335 34.51 53.11 -27.12
C GLU A 335 33.51 54.02 -26.39
N GLU A 336 33.90 55.24 -26.00
CA GLU A 336 33.02 56.26 -25.41
C GLU A 336 32.08 56.94 -26.44
N ASP A 337 32.52 57.18 -27.68
CA ASP A 337 31.71 57.83 -28.72
C ASP A 337 30.65 56.88 -29.31
N LEU A 338 30.98 55.58 -29.43
CA LEU A 338 30.02 54.54 -29.81
C LEU A 338 28.96 54.34 -28.73
N LYS A 339 29.32 54.45 -27.44
CA LYS A 339 28.35 54.41 -26.34
C LYS A 339 27.44 55.64 -26.34
N ALA A 340 27.97 56.84 -26.60
CA ALA A 340 27.17 58.05 -26.70
C ALA A 340 26.17 58.02 -27.88
N GLN A 341 26.57 57.47 -29.03
CA GLN A 341 25.65 57.25 -30.16
C GLN A 341 24.59 56.18 -29.85
N GLN A 342 24.98 55.08 -29.20
CA GLN A 342 24.02 54.05 -28.76
C GLN A 342 23.04 54.58 -27.72
N GLU A 343 23.48 55.42 -26.76
CA GLU A 343 22.61 56.07 -25.78
C GLU A 343 21.66 57.10 -26.43
N ALA A 344 22.12 57.84 -27.44
CA ALA A 344 21.28 58.74 -28.21
C ALA A 344 20.22 57.99 -29.04
N GLU A 345 20.60 56.90 -29.71
CA GLU A 345 19.67 56.04 -30.45
C GLU A 345 18.66 55.36 -29.51
N LEU A 346 19.11 54.88 -28.34
CA LEU A 346 18.22 54.34 -27.31
C LEU A 346 17.25 55.39 -26.77
N SER A 347 17.68 56.64 -26.61
CA SER A 347 16.83 57.75 -26.17
C SER A 347 15.75 58.09 -27.21
N VAL A 348 16.12 58.13 -28.50
CA VAL A 348 15.17 58.34 -29.61
C VAL A 348 14.18 57.19 -29.72
N LEU A 349 14.66 55.94 -29.60
CA LEU A 349 13.79 54.76 -29.59
C LEU A 349 12.87 54.74 -28.36
N GLN A 350 13.34 55.18 -27.19
CA GLN A 350 12.51 55.33 -25.99
C GLN A 350 11.42 56.39 -26.19
N GLN A 351 11.75 57.55 -26.79
CA GLN A 351 10.75 58.56 -27.14
C GLN A 351 9.72 58.05 -28.14
N LEU A 352 10.16 57.31 -29.17
CA LEU A 352 9.26 56.73 -30.16
C LEU A 352 8.33 55.68 -29.53
N LEU A 353 8.86 54.82 -28.66
CA LEU A 353 8.08 53.84 -27.90
C LEU A 353 7.06 54.53 -26.98
N GLN A 354 7.45 55.64 -26.35
CA GLN A 354 6.56 56.40 -25.46
C GLN A 354 5.46 57.13 -26.25
N GLN A 355 5.77 57.63 -27.45
CA GLN A 355 4.77 58.20 -28.34
C GLN A 355 3.80 57.11 -28.84
N LEU A 356 4.32 55.94 -29.21
CA LEU A 356 3.51 54.81 -29.64
C LEU A 356 2.62 54.29 -28.50
N SER A 357 3.12 54.28 -27.25
CA SER A 357 2.32 53.87 -26.10
C SER A 357 1.15 54.83 -25.84
N VAL A 358 1.36 56.14 -25.97
CA VAL A 358 0.28 57.13 -25.83
C VAL A 358 -0.77 56.95 -26.93
N GLN A 359 -0.35 56.74 -28.18
CA GLN A 359 -1.29 56.48 -29.28
C GLN A 359 -2.07 55.16 -29.09
N MET A 360 -1.42 54.12 -28.56
CA MET A 360 -2.09 52.87 -28.22
C MET A 360 -3.11 53.05 -27.08
N GLU A 361 -2.81 53.90 -26.10
CA GLU A 361 -3.75 54.24 -25.02
C GLU A 361 -4.96 55.02 -25.54
N GLU A 362 -4.75 56.00 -26.43
CA GLU A 362 -5.82 56.78 -27.07
C GLU A 362 -6.76 55.87 -27.89
N VAL A 363 -6.19 55.07 -28.80
CA VAL A 363 -6.95 54.09 -29.59
C VAL A 363 -7.64 53.06 -28.69
N GLY A 364 -6.97 52.64 -27.60
CA GLY A 364 -7.55 51.77 -26.59
C GLY A 364 -8.72 52.42 -25.82
N GLY A 365 -8.72 53.75 -25.67
CA GLY A 365 -9.83 54.53 -25.13
C GLY A 365 -11.00 54.60 -26.10
N ASP A 366 -10.74 54.91 -27.36
CA ASP A 366 -11.76 54.98 -28.42
C ASP A 366 -12.45 53.63 -28.64
N ILE A 367 -11.68 52.53 -28.66
CA ILE A 367 -12.23 51.17 -28.75
C ILE A 367 -13.16 50.88 -27.57
N ARG A 368 -12.79 51.28 -26.34
CA ARG A 368 -13.64 51.12 -25.16
C ARG A 368 -14.94 51.92 -25.30
N GLN A 369 -14.87 53.18 -25.74
CA GLN A 369 -16.04 54.03 -25.93
C GLN A 369 -16.99 53.50 -27.03
N LEU A 370 -16.43 53.07 -28.17
CA LEU A 370 -17.20 52.46 -29.25
C LEU A 370 -17.83 51.13 -28.81
N THR A 371 -17.11 50.32 -28.04
CA THR A 371 -17.64 49.07 -27.48
C THR A 371 -18.85 49.33 -26.59
N VAL A 372 -18.79 50.32 -25.69
CA VAL A 372 -19.92 50.69 -24.83
C VAL A 372 -21.11 51.18 -25.67
N SER A 373 -20.85 52.00 -26.69
CA SER A 373 -21.90 52.52 -27.58
C SER A 373 -22.58 51.40 -28.39
N ILE A 374 -21.82 50.43 -28.89
CA ILE A 374 -22.36 49.26 -29.59
C ILE A 374 -23.24 48.42 -28.66
N HIS A 375 -22.82 48.20 -27.41
CA HIS A 375 -23.63 47.45 -26.43
C HIS A 375 -24.95 48.18 -26.14
N GLN A 376 -24.91 49.49 -25.91
CA GLN A 376 -26.12 50.30 -25.67
C GLN A 376 -27.10 50.22 -26.84
N VAL A 377 -26.62 50.43 -28.08
CA VAL A 377 -27.46 50.36 -29.29
C VAL A 377 -28.02 48.94 -29.49
N SER A 378 -27.22 47.91 -29.22
CA SER A 378 -27.67 46.50 -29.31
C SER A 378 -28.80 46.19 -28.34
N ASP A 379 -28.69 46.66 -27.09
CA ASP A 379 -29.73 46.44 -26.09
C ASP A 379 -31.01 47.24 -26.39
N GLU A 380 -30.89 48.48 -26.89
CA GLU A 380 -32.03 49.26 -27.37
C GLU A 380 -32.74 48.57 -28.55
N LEU A 381 -31.98 47.98 -29.47
CA LEU A 381 -32.50 47.27 -30.63
C LEU A 381 -33.28 46.03 -30.18
N LYS A 382 -32.72 45.20 -29.29
CA LYS A 382 -33.42 44.04 -28.70
C LYS A 382 -34.71 44.46 -27.99
N GLN A 383 -34.70 45.55 -27.23
CA GLN A 383 -35.90 46.04 -26.58
C GLN A 383 -36.97 46.50 -27.59
N LYS A 384 -36.57 47.19 -28.67
CA LYS A 384 -37.49 47.60 -29.73
C LYS A 384 -38.07 46.40 -30.49
N GLU A 385 -37.28 45.36 -30.74
CA GLU A 385 -37.74 44.11 -31.35
C GLU A 385 -38.81 43.42 -30.51
N VAL A 386 -38.58 43.25 -29.21
CA VAL A 386 -39.56 42.65 -28.29
C VAL A 386 -40.87 43.46 -28.29
N ARG A 387 -40.79 44.80 -28.17
CA ARG A 387 -41.98 45.67 -28.19
C ARG A 387 -42.71 45.64 -29.54
N ASN A 388 -41.99 45.54 -30.66
CA ASN A 388 -42.60 45.41 -31.98
C ASN A 388 -43.33 44.08 -32.10
N LEU A 389 -42.73 42.99 -31.63
CA LEU A 389 -43.35 41.67 -31.65
C LEU A 389 -44.61 41.61 -30.77
N GLU A 390 -44.59 42.25 -29.60
CA GLU A 390 -45.77 42.43 -28.73
C GLU A 390 -46.88 43.24 -29.44
N LYS A 391 -46.52 44.32 -30.13
CA LYS A 391 -47.49 45.15 -30.89
C LYS A 391 -48.06 44.39 -32.08
N GLU A 392 -47.24 43.66 -32.84
CA GLU A 392 -47.68 42.82 -33.95
C GLU A 392 -48.64 41.73 -33.48
N ASN A 393 -48.32 41.05 -32.37
CA ASN A 393 -49.21 40.08 -31.74
C ASN A 393 -50.52 40.73 -31.29
N THR A 394 -50.46 41.92 -30.70
CA THR A 394 -51.65 42.67 -30.29
C THR A 394 -52.52 43.04 -31.49
N ILE A 395 -51.91 43.53 -32.57
CA ILE A 395 -52.62 43.86 -33.82
C ILE A 395 -53.23 42.60 -34.43
N ARG A 396 -52.50 41.48 -34.44
CA ARG A 396 -53.00 40.19 -34.94
C ARG A 396 -54.22 39.72 -34.15
N VAL A 397 -54.15 39.75 -32.81
CA VAL A 397 -55.29 39.39 -31.95
C VAL A 397 -56.47 40.32 -32.17
N LYS A 398 -56.25 41.65 -32.23
CA LYS A 398 -57.31 42.63 -32.50
C LYS A 398 -57.95 42.42 -33.88
N LYS A 399 -57.16 42.15 -34.92
CA LYS A 399 -57.66 41.86 -36.27
C LYS A 399 -58.51 40.60 -36.30
N GLN A 400 -58.07 39.55 -35.62
CA GLN A 400 -58.84 38.32 -35.47
C GLN A 400 -60.13 38.54 -34.67
N ALA A 401 -60.10 39.32 -33.59
CA ALA A 401 -61.28 39.67 -32.81
C ALA A 401 -62.31 40.44 -33.67
N ILE A 402 -61.86 41.41 -34.46
CA ILE A 402 -62.72 42.16 -35.39
C ILE A 402 -63.40 41.22 -36.41
N ASN A 403 -62.65 40.26 -36.97
CA ASN A 403 -63.20 39.30 -37.92
C ASN A 403 -64.29 38.39 -37.32
N LEU A 404 -64.29 38.19 -35.99
CA LEU A 404 -65.24 37.33 -35.29
C LEU A 404 -66.48 38.08 -34.77
N LEU A 405 -66.51 39.42 -34.81
CA LEU A 405 -67.64 40.25 -34.38
C LEU A 405 -68.96 40.05 -35.15
N PRO A 406 -68.98 39.75 -36.47
CA PRO A 406 -70.23 39.59 -37.22
C PRO A 406 -71.15 38.47 -36.71
N ASP A 407 -70.60 37.46 -36.01
CA ASP A 407 -71.34 36.35 -35.39
C ASP A 407 -70.90 36.16 -33.92
N ALA A 408 -70.94 37.25 -33.15
CA ALA A 408 -70.33 37.32 -31.82
C ALA A 408 -70.89 36.28 -30.83
N GLU A 409 -72.21 36.08 -30.79
CA GLU A 409 -72.85 35.18 -29.81
C GLU A 409 -72.48 33.70 -30.06
N ASN A 410 -72.59 33.22 -31.30
CA ASN A 410 -72.23 31.84 -31.63
C ASN A 410 -70.73 31.61 -31.52
N ASN A 411 -69.90 32.58 -31.91
CA ASN A 411 -68.44 32.48 -31.77
C ASN A 411 -68.01 32.47 -30.30
N LEU A 412 -68.67 33.23 -29.43
CA LEU A 412 -68.40 33.22 -27.99
C LEU A 412 -68.70 31.86 -27.38
N ILE A 413 -69.83 31.23 -27.71
CA ILE A 413 -70.20 29.89 -27.23
C ILE A 413 -69.16 28.84 -27.70
N LYS A 414 -68.76 28.89 -28.99
CA LYS A 414 -67.74 27.99 -29.54
C LYS A 414 -66.38 28.18 -28.83
N LEU A 415 -65.95 29.41 -28.60
CA LEU A 415 -64.71 29.72 -27.87
C LEU A 415 -64.77 29.26 -26.42
N GLN A 416 -65.89 29.48 -25.72
CA GLN A 416 -66.09 28.96 -24.36
C GLN A 416 -65.98 27.43 -24.33
N SER A 417 -66.62 26.73 -25.26
CA SER A 417 -66.53 25.26 -25.35
C SER A 417 -65.09 24.78 -25.63
N LEU A 418 -64.34 25.50 -26.47
CA LEU A 418 -62.93 25.20 -26.76
C LEU A 418 -62.02 25.46 -25.56
N VAL A 419 -62.29 26.52 -24.79
CA VAL A 419 -61.57 26.85 -23.55
C VAL A 419 -61.87 25.83 -22.46
N GLU A 420 -63.13 25.41 -22.31
CA GLU A 420 -63.48 24.34 -21.37
C GLU A 420 -62.85 23.01 -21.76
N ALA A 421 -62.89 22.65 -23.04
CA ALA A 421 -62.23 21.44 -23.54
C ALA A 421 -60.71 21.50 -23.37
N SER A 422 -60.08 22.65 -23.60
CA SER A 422 -58.64 22.83 -23.41
C SER A 422 -58.25 22.78 -21.92
N SER A 423 -59.03 23.42 -21.04
CA SER A 423 -58.86 23.36 -19.58
C SER A 423 -58.96 21.92 -19.08
N LYS A 424 -59.99 21.17 -19.51
CA LYS A 424 -60.14 19.74 -19.19
C LYS A 424 -58.94 18.92 -19.69
N ARG A 425 -58.43 19.18 -20.90
CA ARG A 425 -57.23 18.52 -21.43
C ARG A 425 -55.99 18.82 -20.58
N VAL A 426 -55.78 20.08 -20.16
CA VAL A 426 -54.64 20.47 -19.32
C VAL A 426 -54.69 19.77 -17.96
N VAL A 427 -55.86 19.73 -17.31
CA VAL A 427 -56.03 19.01 -16.04
C VAL A 427 -55.79 17.51 -16.19
N HIS A 428 -56.27 16.91 -17.29
CA HIS A 428 -56.02 15.50 -17.58
C HIS A 428 -54.52 15.21 -17.77
N LEU A 429 -53.82 16.04 -18.55
CA LEU A 429 -52.37 15.92 -18.75
C LEU A 429 -51.59 16.13 -17.45
N ALA A 430 -51.99 17.08 -16.60
CA ALA A 430 -51.38 17.28 -15.29
C ALA A 430 -51.55 16.06 -14.39
N SER A 431 -52.72 15.42 -14.42
CA SER A 431 -52.97 14.16 -13.68
C SER A 431 -52.12 13.01 -14.21
N GLN A 432 -52.01 12.85 -15.53
CA GLN A 432 -51.13 11.85 -16.14
C GLN A 432 -49.65 12.10 -15.79
N TRP A 433 -49.22 13.35 -15.85
CA TRP A 433 -47.87 13.75 -15.46
C TRP A 433 -47.58 13.42 -14.00
N GLU A 434 -48.48 13.74 -13.08
CA GLU A 434 -48.27 13.50 -11.66
C GLU A 434 -48.21 11.99 -11.33
N LYS A 435 -49.00 11.16 -12.03
CA LYS A 435 -48.92 9.69 -11.93
C LYS A 435 -47.54 9.14 -12.29
N HIS A 436 -46.81 9.78 -13.21
CA HIS A 436 -45.44 9.38 -13.57
C HIS A 436 -44.38 10.08 -12.72
N ARG A 437 -44.58 11.35 -12.37
CA ARG A 437 -43.62 12.15 -11.61
C ARG A 437 -43.48 11.69 -10.16
N ALA A 438 -44.57 11.37 -9.48
CA ALA A 438 -44.54 10.92 -8.09
C ALA A 438 -43.65 9.68 -7.89
N PRO A 439 -43.80 8.55 -8.62
CA PRO A 439 -42.94 7.39 -8.44
C PRO A 439 -41.48 7.66 -8.80
N LEU A 440 -41.20 8.52 -9.79
CA LEU A 440 -39.84 8.93 -10.13
C LEU A 440 -39.17 9.73 -9.00
N ILE A 441 -39.92 10.60 -8.33
CA ILE A 441 -39.42 11.35 -7.17
C ILE A 441 -39.14 10.41 -6.00
N ASP A 442 -40.04 9.46 -5.74
CA ASP A 442 -39.86 8.49 -4.66
C ASP A 442 -38.67 7.55 -4.94
N GLU A 443 -38.49 7.12 -6.19
CA GLU A 443 -37.32 6.35 -6.59
C GLU A 443 -36.03 7.18 -6.46
N HIS A 444 -36.05 8.46 -6.86
CA HIS A 444 -34.91 9.35 -6.67
C HIS A 444 -34.54 9.52 -5.20
N ARG A 445 -35.53 9.71 -4.32
CA ARG A 445 -35.32 9.78 -2.87
C ARG A 445 -34.73 8.49 -2.32
N ARG A 446 -35.30 7.34 -2.69
CA ARG A 446 -34.80 6.02 -2.30
C ARG A 446 -33.35 5.80 -2.74
N LEU A 447 -33.01 6.14 -3.99
CA LEU A 447 -31.65 6.02 -4.50
C LEU A 447 -30.68 6.94 -3.77
N LYS A 448 -31.09 8.18 -3.45
CA LYS A 448 -30.28 9.13 -2.71
C LYS A 448 -29.98 8.63 -1.29
N GLU A 449 -30.96 8.06 -0.60
CA GLU A 449 -30.77 7.45 0.71
C GLU A 449 -29.82 6.24 0.64
N LEU A 450 -29.97 5.39 -0.38
CA LEU A 450 -29.11 4.22 -0.57
C LEU A 450 -27.65 4.61 -0.86
N CYS A 451 -27.43 5.68 -1.64
CA CYS A 451 -26.11 6.25 -1.86
C CYS A 451 -25.50 6.80 -0.55
N SER A 452 -26.28 7.56 0.23
CA SER A 452 -25.82 8.11 1.52
C SER A 452 -25.45 7.01 2.52
N ASN A 453 -26.27 5.96 2.61
CA ASN A 453 -25.99 4.79 3.46
C ASN A 453 -24.71 4.07 3.01
N ARG A 454 -24.53 3.89 1.70
CA ARG A 454 -23.30 3.29 1.15
C ARG A 454 -22.06 4.12 1.43
N GLU A 455 -22.15 5.45 1.35
CA GLU A 455 -21.05 6.36 1.71
C GLU A 455 -20.70 6.24 3.20
N MET A 456 -21.72 6.20 4.08
CA MET A 456 -21.53 6.02 5.52
C MET A 456 -20.88 4.68 5.84
N GLU A 457 -21.35 3.58 5.23
CA GLU A 457 -20.73 2.26 5.39
C GLU A 457 -19.29 2.22 4.88
N SER A 458 -19.01 2.86 3.74
CA SER A 458 -17.66 2.96 3.20
C SER A 458 -16.74 3.73 4.15
N SER A 459 -17.23 4.83 4.72
CA SER A 459 -16.49 5.64 5.70
C SER A 459 -16.18 4.83 6.98
N ARG A 460 -17.17 4.08 7.51
CA ARG A 460 -16.94 3.18 8.65
C ARG A 460 -15.89 2.13 8.34
N LYS A 461 -15.99 1.44 7.20
CA LYS A 461 -14.99 0.45 6.76
C LYS A 461 -13.59 1.06 6.63
N LEU A 462 -13.47 2.30 6.14
CA LEU A 462 -12.18 3.00 6.07
C LEU A 462 -11.62 3.32 7.46
N SER A 463 -12.47 3.71 8.41
CA SER A 463 -12.06 3.90 9.81
C SER A 463 -11.55 2.59 10.42
N ASP A 464 -12.28 1.48 10.24
CA ASP A 464 -11.89 0.17 10.76
C ASP A 464 -10.54 -0.29 10.16
N ILE A 465 -10.33 -0.05 8.86
CA ILE A 465 -9.06 -0.35 8.17
C ILE A 465 -7.92 0.47 8.80
N LYS A 466 -8.14 1.75 9.06
CA LYS A 466 -7.14 2.62 9.69
C LYS A 466 -6.77 2.12 11.09
N ASP A 467 -7.76 1.79 11.90
CA ASP A 467 -7.54 1.25 13.25
C ASP A 467 -6.80 -0.10 13.23
N LEU A 468 -7.09 -0.95 12.24
CA LEU A 468 -6.36 -2.20 12.03
C LEU A 468 -4.90 -1.94 11.63
N HIS A 469 -4.64 -0.97 10.76
CA HIS A 469 -3.27 -0.59 10.38
C HIS A 469 -2.48 -0.07 11.58
N ASP A 470 -3.09 0.76 12.43
CA ASP A 470 -2.43 1.27 13.64
C ASP A 470 -2.12 0.13 14.63
N LYS A 471 -3.04 -0.82 14.81
CA LYS A 471 -2.79 -2.04 15.62
C LYS A 471 -1.67 -2.91 15.05
N ILE A 472 -1.62 -3.08 13.72
CA ILE A 472 -0.54 -3.83 13.06
C ILE A 472 0.80 -3.14 13.29
N ARG A 473 0.86 -1.81 13.15
CA ARG A 473 2.08 -1.04 13.42
C ARG A 473 2.54 -1.21 14.87
N GLN A 474 1.65 -1.03 15.84
CA GLN A 474 1.97 -1.21 17.26
C GLN A 474 2.48 -2.63 17.54
N SER A 475 1.81 -3.65 17.02
CA SER A 475 2.24 -5.04 17.20
C SER A 475 3.61 -5.32 16.55
N ALA A 476 3.92 -4.70 15.40
CA ALA A 476 5.21 -4.84 14.74
C ALA A 476 6.33 -4.16 15.53
N GLU A 477 6.08 -2.98 16.08
CA GLU A 477 7.02 -2.27 16.96
C GLU A 477 7.29 -3.05 18.24
N GLU A 478 6.25 -3.61 18.88
CA GLU A 478 6.39 -4.49 20.03
C GLU A 478 7.19 -5.75 19.71
N ALA A 479 6.93 -6.38 18.55
CA ALA A 479 7.68 -7.55 18.11
C ALA A 479 9.17 -7.20 17.94
N LYS A 480 9.48 -6.06 17.31
CA LYS A 480 10.86 -5.59 17.13
C LYS A 480 11.55 -5.33 18.47
N LYS A 481 10.87 -4.69 19.43
CA LYS A 481 11.39 -4.46 20.80
C LYS A 481 11.66 -5.77 21.52
N LYS A 482 10.74 -6.74 21.43
CA LYS A 482 10.90 -8.07 22.02
C LYS A 482 12.04 -8.86 21.36
N GLU A 483 12.21 -8.74 20.05
CA GLU A 483 13.33 -9.37 19.34
C GLU A 483 14.68 -8.78 19.74
N SER A 484 14.77 -7.45 19.90
CA SER A 484 16.01 -6.83 20.43
C SER A 484 16.31 -7.26 21.86
N LEU A 485 15.29 -7.33 22.72
CA LEU A 485 15.46 -7.81 24.10
C LEU A 485 15.88 -9.27 24.14
N HIS A 486 15.31 -10.11 23.27
CA HIS A 486 15.69 -11.51 23.16
C HIS A 486 17.16 -11.67 22.74
N LYS A 487 17.63 -10.88 21.76
CA LYS A 487 19.05 -10.87 21.36
C LYS A 487 19.96 -10.48 22.54
N GLN A 488 19.59 -9.46 23.31
CA GLN A 488 20.32 -9.05 24.51
C GLN A 488 20.36 -10.17 25.56
N LEU A 489 19.21 -10.79 25.86
CA LEU A 489 19.14 -11.88 26.83
C LEU A 489 19.91 -13.13 26.40
N ILE A 490 19.98 -13.43 25.09
CA ILE A 490 20.84 -14.50 24.58
C ILE A 490 22.30 -14.18 24.84
N THR A 491 22.74 -12.96 24.51
CA THR A 491 24.15 -12.56 24.74
C THR A 491 24.51 -12.60 26.21
N GLU A 492 23.61 -12.17 27.10
CA GLU A 492 23.81 -12.28 28.55
C GLU A 492 23.89 -13.75 28.96
N TYR A 493 22.94 -14.59 28.53
CA TYR A 493 22.92 -16.02 28.83
C TYR A 493 24.20 -16.76 28.40
N GLU A 494 24.79 -16.38 27.26
CA GLU A 494 26.06 -16.96 26.79
C GLU A 494 27.24 -16.63 27.71
N THR A 495 27.20 -15.48 28.38
CA THR A 495 28.24 -15.02 29.32
C THR A 495 28.07 -15.56 30.75
N LEU A 496 26.89 -16.09 31.08
CA LEU A 496 26.59 -16.66 32.41
C LEU A 496 27.17 -18.08 32.59
N PRO A 497 27.62 -18.44 33.81
CA PRO A 497 28.02 -19.80 34.14
C PRO A 497 26.87 -20.80 33.95
N LYS A 498 27.15 -21.91 33.25
CA LYS A 498 26.14 -22.93 32.86
C LYS A 498 26.02 -24.07 33.87
N ASP A 499 26.58 -23.89 35.06
CA ASP A 499 26.79 -24.94 36.05
C ASP A 499 25.49 -25.32 36.77
N VAL A 500 24.49 -24.43 36.75
CA VAL A 500 23.18 -24.63 37.37
C VAL A 500 22.14 -24.95 36.31
N SER A 501 21.51 -26.12 36.42
CA SER A 501 20.48 -26.56 35.47
C SER A 501 19.26 -25.64 35.49
N ARG A 502 18.62 -25.46 34.32
CA ARG A 502 17.33 -24.73 34.19
C ARG A 502 16.27 -25.23 35.18
N SER A 503 16.26 -26.53 35.48
CA SER A 503 15.35 -27.14 36.44
C SER A 503 15.52 -26.54 37.85
N ALA A 504 16.77 -26.36 38.31
CA ALA A 504 17.05 -25.77 39.62
C ALA A 504 16.55 -24.32 39.72
N TYR A 505 16.76 -23.50 38.69
CA TYR A 505 16.19 -22.15 38.64
C TYR A 505 14.66 -22.16 38.62
N THR A 506 14.06 -23.07 37.84
CA THR A 506 12.60 -23.18 37.74
C THR A 506 11.98 -23.59 39.07
N MET A 507 12.56 -24.56 39.76
CA MET A 507 12.13 -24.99 41.10
C MET A 507 12.25 -23.85 42.11
N ARG A 508 13.37 -23.13 42.11
CA ARG A 508 13.58 -21.98 43.01
C ARG A 508 12.59 -20.85 42.73
N ILE A 509 12.31 -20.54 41.46
CA ILE A 509 11.31 -19.53 41.08
C ILE A 509 9.91 -19.97 41.52
N LEU A 510 9.53 -21.23 41.29
CA LEU A 510 8.23 -21.75 41.72
C LEU A 510 8.08 -21.73 43.24
N GLU A 511 9.14 -22.03 43.98
CA GLU A 511 9.18 -21.91 45.44
C GLU A 511 9.00 -20.45 45.89
N ILE A 512 9.71 -19.50 45.28
CA ILE A 512 9.55 -18.06 45.53
C ILE A 512 8.11 -17.62 45.23
N VAL A 513 7.54 -18.04 44.10
CA VAL A 513 6.15 -17.73 43.73
C VAL A 513 5.17 -18.33 44.72
N GLY A 514 5.40 -19.56 45.18
CA GLY A 514 4.61 -20.21 46.23
C GLY A 514 4.66 -19.44 47.54
N ASN A 515 5.85 -18.99 47.94
CA ASN A 515 6.05 -18.19 49.15
C ASN A 515 5.36 -16.81 49.03
N ILE A 516 5.45 -16.14 47.88
CA ILE A 516 4.74 -14.87 47.63
C ILE A 516 3.22 -15.07 47.71
N LYS A 517 2.68 -16.18 47.21
CA LYS A 517 1.25 -16.48 47.33
C LYS A 517 0.83 -16.66 48.79
N LYS A 518 1.58 -17.47 49.55
CA LYS A 518 1.34 -17.65 50.99
C LYS A 518 1.40 -16.33 51.75
N GLN A 519 2.40 -15.50 51.47
CA GLN A 519 2.52 -14.16 52.06
C GLN A 519 1.32 -13.27 51.72
N LYS A 520 0.82 -13.30 50.47
CA LYS A 520 -0.38 -12.53 50.09
C LYS A 520 -1.63 -13.00 50.82
N GLU A 521 -1.79 -14.31 50.98
CA GLU A 521 -2.91 -14.89 51.74
C GLU A 521 -2.83 -14.46 53.21
N GLU A 522 -1.64 -14.51 53.80
CA GLU A 522 -1.40 -14.09 55.19
C GLU A 522 -1.61 -12.59 55.39
N ILE A 523 -1.12 -11.74 54.47
CA ILE A 523 -1.41 -10.30 54.47
C ILE A 523 -2.92 -10.05 54.37
N THR A 524 -3.62 -10.78 53.51
CA THR A 524 -5.08 -10.63 53.37
C THR A 524 -5.80 -11.00 54.65
N LYS A 525 -5.34 -12.06 55.34
CA LYS A 525 -5.84 -12.45 56.65
C LYS A 525 -5.58 -11.37 57.70
N ILE A 526 -4.35 -10.87 57.81
CA ILE A 526 -3.98 -9.78 58.73
C ILE A 526 -4.83 -8.53 58.47
N LEU A 527 -5.09 -8.19 57.21
CA LEU A 527 -5.96 -7.06 56.85
C LEU A 527 -7.42 -7.28 57.26
N SER A 528 -7.93 -8.52 57.19
CA SER A 528 -9.27 -8.86 57.68
C SER A 528 -9.32 -8.72 59.21
N ASP A 529 -8.37 -9.34 59.91
CA ASP A 529 -8.28 -9.31 61.37
C ASP A 529 -8.14 -7.87 61.87
N THR A 530 -7.34 -7.03 61.19
CA THR A 530 -7.20 -5.60 61.49
C THR A 530 -8.51 -4.83 61.29
N LYS A 531 -9.27 -5.14 60.23
CA LYS A 531 -10.58 -4.51 60.00
C LYS A 531 -11.60 -4.90 61.07
N ASP A 532 -11.58 -6.15 61.51
CA ASP A 532 -12.51 -6.64 62.53
C ASP A 532 -12.14 -6.07 63.91
N LEU A 533 -10.86 -6.02 64.27
CA LEU A 533 -10.38 -5.29 65.44
C LEU A 533 -10.79 -3.81 65.41
N GLN A 534 -10.65 -3.14 64.26
CA GLN A 534 -11.07 -1.73 64.14
C GLN A 534 -12.59 -1.57 64.35
N LYS A 535 -13.41 -2.50 63.86
CA LYS A 535 -14.86 -2.49 64.11
C LYS A 535 -15.17 -2.72 65.59
N GLU A 536 -14.48 -3.63 66.24
CA GLU A 536 -14.65 -3.91 67.67
C GLU A 536 -14.27 -2.69 68.51
N ILE A 537 -13.12 -2.05 68.23
CA ILE A 537 -12.68 -0.80 68.88
C ILE A 537 -13.76 0.27 68.70
N ASN A 538 -14.18 0.56 67.46
CA ASN A 538 -15.20 1.57 67.20
C ASN A 538 -16.55 1.24 67.87
N GLY A 539 -16.91 -0.04 67.91
CA GLY A 539 -18.13 -0.52 68.57
C GLY A 539 -18.08 -0.34 70.09
N LEU A 540 -16.95 -0.62 70.72
CA LEU A 540 -16.73 -0.43 72.15
C LEU A 540 -16.66 1.06 72.52
N THR A 541 -15.94 1.88 71.74
CA THR A 541 -15.90 3.35 71.91
C THR A 541 -17.32 3.93 71.82
N GLY A 542 -18.08 3.59 70.78
CA GLY A 542 -19.45 4.06 70.65
C GLY A 542 -20.41 3.51 71.72
N LYS A 543 -20.13 2.35 72.34
CA LYS A 543 -20.88 1.84 73.49
C LYS A 543 -20.53 2.61 74.76
N LEU A 544 -19.25 2.93 74.97
CA LEU A 544 -18.77 3.75 76.08
C LEU A 544 -19.44 5.13 76.06
N ASP A 545 -19.39 5.84 74.92
CA ASP A 545 -19.97 7.19 74.78
C ASP A 545 -21.47 7.21 75.06
N ARG A 546 -22.23 6.27 74.48
CA ARG A 546 -23.68 6.16 74.70
C ARG A 546 -24.02 5.83 76.16
N THR A 547 -23.27 4.92 76.78
CA THR A 547 -23.49 4.53 78.18
C THR A 547 -23.17 5.69 79.11
N PHE A 548 -22.08 6.42 78.83
CA PHE A 548 -21.73 7.61 79.58
C PHE A 548 -22.78 8.71 79.44
N ALA A 549 -23.23 9.04 78.22
CA ALA A 549 -24.23 10.09 77.99
C ALA A 549 -25.55 9.82 78.75
N VAL A 550 -26.05 8.58 78.74
CA VAL A 550 -27.26 8.20 79.50
C VAL A 550 -27.02 8.31 81.01
N THR A 551 -25.85 7.87 81.48
CA THR A 551 -25.51 7.94 82.91
C THR A 551 -25.32 9.38 83.37
N ASP A 552 -24.66 10.21 82.58
CA ASP A 552 -24.44 11.63 82.82
C ASP A 552 -25.78 12.38 82.92
N GLU A 553 -26.70 12.16 81.96
CA GLU A 553 -28.03 12.79 81.98
C GLU A 553 -28.86 12.39 83.21
N LEU A 554 -28.91 11.10 83.53
CA LEU A 554 -29.68 10.59 84.68
C LEU A 554 -29.13 11.12 86.01
N VAL A 555 -27.82 11.03 86.20
CA VAL A 555 -27.17 11.49 87.44
C VAL A 555 -27.25 13.01 87.55
N PHE A 556 -27.13 13.76 86.44
CA PHE A 556 -27.29 15.22 86.43
C PHE A 556 -28.70 15.66 86.83
N LYS A 557 -29.73 14.95 86.35
CA LYS A 557 -31.13 15.25 86.68
C LYS A 557 -31.40 15.12 88.18
N ASP A 558 -30.85 14.09 88.81
CA ASP A 558 -31.03 13.82 90.24
C ASP A 558 -30.10 14.67 91.12
N ALA A 559 -28.92 15.05 90.63
CA ALA A 559 -27.99 15.97 91.28
C ALA A 559 -28.54 17.40 91.47
N LYS A 560 -29.62 17.76 90.78
CA LYS A 560 -30.33 19.03 91.04
C LYS A 560 -31.12 19.01 92.35
N LYS A 561 -31.53 17.83 92.82
CA LYS A 561 -32.44 17.65 93.97
C LYS A 561 -31.71 17.29 95.26
N ASP A 562 -30.59 16.57 95.18
CA ASP A 562 -29.87 16.03 96.34
C ASP A 562 -28.36 16.37 96.28
N GLU A 563 -27.84 16.91 97.37
CA GLU A 563 -26.43 17.30 97.51
C GLU A 563 -25.48 16.10 97.50
N SER A 564 -25.93 14.93 97.99
CA SER A 564 -25.15 13.69 97.94
C SER A 564 -24.94 13.23 96.49
N VAL A 565 -26.01 13.27 95.67
CA VAL A 565 -25.97 12.92 94.25
C VAL A 565 -25.14 13.93 93.45
N ARG A 566 -25.11 15.21 93.88
CA ARG A 566 -24.22 16.22 93.29
C ARG A 566 -22.74 15.91 93.47
N LYS A 567 -22.34 15.34 94.62
CA LYS A 567 -20.97 14.83 94.80
C LYS A 567 -20.70 13.62 93.90
N SER A 568 -21.64 12.69 93.79
CA SER A 568 -21.54 11.54 92.88
C SER A 568 -21.42 11.96 91.41
N TYR A 569 -22.14 13.01 90.98
CA TYR A 569 -22.01 13.58 89.64
C TYR A 569 -20.59 14.11 89.35
N LYS A 570 -20.00 14.84 90.30
CA LYS A 570 -18.61 15.32 90.18
C LYS A 570 -17.62 14.17 90.08
N TYR A 571 -17.82 13.09 90.85
CA TYR A 571 -16.98 11.89 90.73
C TYR A 571 -17.16 11.17 89.40
N LEU A 572 -18.39 11.11 88.85
CA LEU A 572 -18.65 10.52 87.53
C LEU A 572 -17.95 11.31 86.41
N ALA A 573 -18.05 12.64 86.43
CA ALA A 573 -17.36 13.50 85.46
C ALA A 573 -15.84 13.37 85.56
N ALA A 574 -15.29 13.38 86.78
CA ALA A 574 -13.86 13.19 87.01
C ALA A 574 -13.38 11.79 86.58
N LEU A 575 -14.19 10.75 86.77
CA LEU A 575 -13.87 9.40 86.31
C LEU A 575 -13.79 9.35 84.79
N HIS A 576 -14.76 9.93 84.09
CA HIS A 576 -14.76 9.97 82.64
C HIS A 576 -13.55 10.74 82.09
N GLU A 577 -13.27 11.93 82.64
CA GLU A 577 -12.10 12.72 82.26
C GLU A 577 -10.79 11.95 82.45
N ASN A 578 -10.60 11.29 83.60
CA ASN A 578 -9.44 10.46 83.87
C ASN A 578 -9.34 9.26 82.91
N CYS A 579 -10.46 8.61 82.59
CA CYS A 579 -10.48 7.52 81.62
C CYS A 579 -10.17 8.00 80.19
N THR A 580 -10.66 9.17 79.78
CA THR A 580 -10.31 9.78 78.49
C THR A 580 -8.82 10.11 78.42
N GLN A 581 -8.25 10.69 79.48
CA GLN A 581 -6.81 10.95 79.56
C GLN A 581 -5.98 9.65 79.52
N LEU A 582 -6.45 8.58 80.16
CA LEU A 582 -5.80 7.27 80.12
C LEU A 582 -5.81 6.68 78.70
N ILE A 583 -6.94 6.75 78.00
CA ILE A 583 -7.05 6.29 76.60
C ILE A 583 -6.06 7.08 75.72
N GLN A 584 -6.03 8.41 75.83
CA GLN A 584 -5.09 9.24 75.09
C GLN A 584 -3.63 8.87 75.36
N THR A 585 -3.28 8.65 76.64
CA THR A 585 -1.91 8.26 77.02
C THR A 585 -1.50 6.92 76.41
N ILE A 586 -2.44 5.95 76.34
CA ILE A 586 -2.20 4.65 75.71
C ILE A 586 -2.01 4.81 74.19
N GLU A 587 -2.83 5.63 73.53
CA GLU A 587 -2.71 5.92 72.09
C GLU A 587 -1.38 6.62 71.77
N ASP A 588 -1.00 7.63 72.55
CA ASP A 588 0.27 8.36 72.41
C ASP A 588 1.47 7.42 72.62
N THR A 589 1.41 6.56 73.65
CA THR A 589 2.44 5.54 73.90
C THR A 589 2.56 4.59 72.70
N GLY A 590 1.43 4.18 72.12
CA GLY A 590 1.39 3.36 70.91
C GLY A 590 1.94 4.08 69.66
N SER A 591 1.81 5.40 69.56
CA SER A 591 2.43 6.20 68.50
C SER A 591 3.94 6.26 68.67
N ILE A 592 4.41 6.60 69.87
CA ILE A 592 5.83 6.69 70.20
C ILE A 592 6.53 5.35 70.00
N MET A 593 5.92 4.22 70.41
CA MET A 593 6.50 2.89 70.17
C MET A 593 6.67 2.57 68.68
N ARG A 594 5.75 3.01 67.82
CA ARG A 594 5.87 2.84 66.36
C ARG A 594 7.01 3.70 65.80
N GLU A 595 7.09 4.96 66.21
CA GLU A 595 8.18 5.86 65.81
C GLU A 595 9.55 5.35 66.25
N ILE A 596 9.68 4.83 67.49
CA ILE A 596 10.91 4.21 67.99
C ILE A 596 11.31 3.06 67.07
N ARG A 597 10.38 2.18 66.73
CA ARG A 597 10.66 1.03 65.87
C ARG A 597 11.06 1.43 64.45
N ASP A 598 10.42 2.45 63.87
CA ASP A 598 10.78 2.97 62.55
C ASP A 598 12.20 3.59 62.56
N LEU A 599 12.57 4.28 63.64
CA LEU A 599 13.92 4.83 63.82
C LEU A 599 14.95 3.71 64.02
N GLU A 600 14.63 2.66 64.77
CA GLU A 600 15.47 1.47 64.93
C GLU A 600 15.72 0.79 63.58
N GLU A 601 14.69 0.62 62.75
CA GLU A 601 14.81 0.06 61.39
C GLU A 601 15.69 0.94 60.50
N GLN A 602 15.56 2.27 60.57
CA GLN A 602 16.44 3.19 59.85
C GLN A 602 17.90 3.06 60.30
N ILE A 603 18.15 2.95 61.60
CA ILE A 603 19.50 2.75 62.15
C ILE A 603 20.09 1.44 61.63
N GLU A 604 19.31 0.35 61.63
CA GLU A 604 19.77 -0.95 61.15
C GLU A 604 20.07 -0.91 59.64
N THR A 605 19.24 -0.21 58.87
CA THR A 605 19.45 0.00 57.44
C THR A 605 20.72 0.79 57.15
N GLU A 606 20.99 1.87 57.90
CA GLU A 606 22.22 2.66 57.76
C GLU A 606 23.46 1.88 58.20
N ASN A 607 23.38 1.10 59.29
CA ASN A 607 24.45 0.21 59.70
C ASN A 607 24.76 -0.86 58.64
N GLY A 608 23.72 -1.39 57.98
CA GLY A 608 23.84 -2.37 56.90
C GLY A 608 24.59 -1.87 55.67
N LYS A 609 24.59 -0.56 55.40
CA LYS A 609 25.27 0.05 54.24
C LYS A 609 26.81 0.01 54.35
N LYS A 610 27.37 -0.34 55.51
CA LYS A 610 28.83 -0.44 55.77
C LYS A 610 29.61 0.79 55.30
N THR A 611 28.99 1.97 55.37
CA THR A 611 29.51 3.22 54.81
C THR A 611 30.89 3.57 55.35
N VAL A 612 31.12 3.34 56.65
CA VAL A 612 32.42 3.56 57.31
C VAL A 612 33.51 2.66 56.73
N SER A 613 33.24 1.35 56.61
CA SER A 613 34.20 0.40 56.03
C SER A 613 34.50 0.69 54.56
N ASN A 614 33.49 1.14 53.80
CA ASN A 614 33.69 1.55 52.41
C ASN A 614 34.54 2.82 52.32
N LEU A 615 34.34 3.79 53.21
CA LEU A 615 35.16 5.01 53.28
C LEU A 615 36.61 4.72 53.72
N GLU A 616 36.81 3.78 54.65
CA GLU A 616 38.15 3.31 55.03
C GLU A 616 38.91 2.69 53.86
N LYS A 617 38.25 1.83 53.06
CA LYS A 617 38.84 1.25 51.84
C LYS A 617 39.23 2.32 50.83
N ILE A 618 38.34 3.28 50.57
CA ILE A 618 38.62 4.40 49.64
C ILE A 618 39.81 5.23 50.14
N LEU A 619 39.92 5.45 51.46
CA LEU A 619 41.05 6.16 52.05
C LEU A 619 42.37 5.39 51.90
N ASP A 620 42.34 4.07 52.06
CA ASP A 620 43.54 3.24 51.89
C ASP A 620 43.96 3.16 50.42
N ASP A 621 43.02 3.02 49.49
CA ASP A 621 43.28 3.09 48.04
C ASP A 621 43.87 4.46 47.67
N TYR A 622 43.34 5.56 48.21
CA TYR A 622 43.88 6.89 48.01
C TYR A 622 45.31 7.04 48.52
N LYS A 623 45.63 6.47 49.70
CA LYS A 623 47.02 6.45 50.21
C LYS A 623 47.95 5.66 49.30
N ALA A 624 47.51 4.51 48.79
CA ALA A 624 48.29 3.68 47.87
C ALA A 624 48.59 4.43 46.57
N ILE A 625 47.59 5.07 45.96
CA ILE A 625 47.77 5.91 44.75
C ILE A 625 48.74 7.05 45.02
N ARG A 626 48.66 7.69 46.20
CA ARG A 626 49.58 8.77 46.57
C ARG A 626 51.02 8.28 46.73
N GLN A 627 51.21 7.10 47.31
CA GLN A 627 52.53 6.46 47.42
C GLN A 627 53.08 6.11 46.04
N GLU A 628 52.28 5.51 45.17
CA GLU A 628 52.68 5.16 43.79
C GLU A 628 53.05 6.41 42.99
N ASN A 629 52.23 7.46 43.04
CA ASN A 629 52.53 8.74 42.41
C ASN A 629 53.81 9.37 42.96
N SER A 630 54.08 9.26 44.26
CA SER A 630 55.33 9.75 44.84
C SER A 630 56.55 8.95 44.36
N ALA A 631 56.42 7.63 44.21
CA ALA A 631 57.47 6.76 43.68
C ALA A 631 57.72 7.03 42.20
N LEU A 632 56.67 7.25 41.40
CA LEU A 632 56.78 7.68 40.01
C LEU A 632 57.47 9.05 39.89
N ALA A 633 57.09 10.02 40.74
CA ALA A 633 57.73 11.34 40.76
C ALA A 633 59.20 11.31 41.25
N ALA A 634 59.59 10.29 42.03
CA ALA A 634 60.99 10.06 42.39
C ALA A 634 61.77 9.46 41.20
N LYS A 635 61.20 8.45 40.51
CA LYS A 635 61.81 7.87 39.30
C LYS A 635 61.98 8.87 38.17
N ILE A 636 61.06 9.82 38.01
CA ILE A 636 61.18 10.92 37.03
C ILE A 636 62.29 11.91 37.41
N ARG A 637 62.69 11.99 38.68
CA ARG A 637 63.81 12.85 39.14
C ARG A 637 65.17 12.18 39.06
N GLU A 638 65.22 10.86 38.97
CA GLU A 638 66.47 10.07 38.88
C GLU A 638 66.84 9.69 37.43
N GLY A 639 65.96 9.94 36.45
CA GLY A 639 66.28 9.92 35.02
C GLY A 639 66.35 11.34 34.48
#